data_AF-A0A8X8YCU3-F1
#
_entry.id   AF-A0A8X8YCU3-F1
#
_cell.length_a   1.000
_cell.length_b   1.000
_cell.length_c   1.000
_cell.angle_alpha   90.00
_cell.angle_beta   90.00
_cell.angle_gamma   90.00
#
_symmetry.space_group_name_H-M   'P 1'
#
loop_
_entity.id
_entity.type
_entity.pdbx_description
1 polymer ?
#
loop_
_entity_poly.entity_id
_entity_poly.type
_entity_poly.pdbx_seq_one_letter_code
_entity_poly.pdbx_strand_id
1 'polypeptide(L)'
;MYNSQMQHVYVWLSSFSVFYFPLLVLFPRFIVDQLTKVQVVNEVNKEFVVEALRSIAELITYGDQHDAAYFEFFMEKQVMGEFVRILRICESLIVSRQLLQTMSIMIQNLKNDHSIYYMFRNEHVNYLIAYPFDFRNEELLSYYISFLRCVKIALWQLFVFFSFISTTWYIIFLISDFGFATASGLRRAISGKLNKDTISLLVKTKIVLELGAILHELKKITNQFVALELARTTEIDEVVDFPLYVEAIRFAFHEESMIRTAVRALTLNVYHVGDDTVNRFVSRAPRSDYFLHLIEFFRDRCIHLNSIVSNAKKSQSAELSSSILSAVDDIEDNLYYISDVVSAGIPDVGRLIMDKVLRLLIFPLVLPSLRTEAVNEPSLGAVTSLYLLCCILRIVKIKDLANIVVAALLCPPEMIPESSAAKINGNMLSHASSDVASQNKDANNQNSISDTENHILHSALNHKYGGMRFALREALLSFVVSGDEVQVSGSLNVLATLLQTKELDESMVDALGILPQRKQHKKKLLAFPSLLKCLEKLEQTLLLQFDTLLFTQALVGEDSAEEQLFEGTKVKDRISGEFDIYLQKLKEYVGISCVHPEVGASPRLHRFQVLDSLVSLFCRSNISAETLWHGGWLLRQLLPYSKAEFNSHHLTLLTDSFHHSTARVLEEARGAWFDLLLAVICDQWRKCKREHASSESSFAAGERMCEAVKVFALLHHLHIFSLGKVLPDQPPVFSDVDTPEKSRARNAGLNLPELKPNVEINLVGAIPCRIAFERGKERHFLFLALSMSSCGWLVLAEELPVKPGRGLVRVVAPLAGCNPRVDDKHLKWLHLRIRPSSFPFTDTAMYAGHGKVKSKALVDGRWTLAFQDEESCKNAMSMVVEEMELQSCMVEKSLEPLLELDRSADDSRLSERVEEDNIV
;
A
#
# COMPACT_ATOMS: atom_id res chain seq x y z
N MET A 1 12.16 -24.98 21.81
CA MET A 1 13.12 -25.89 22.50
C MET A 1 13.13 -25.78 24.03
N TYR A 2 12.44 -24.82 24.66
CA TYR A 2 12.50 -24.61 26.13
C TYR A 2 11.64 -25.58 26.98
N ASN A 3 10.58 -26.17 26.42
CA ASN A 3 9.72 -27.11 27.16
C ASN A 3 10.37 -28.47 27.47
N SER A 4 11.37 -28.92 26.70
CA SER A 4 12.05 -30.19 26.99
C SER A 4 13.06 -30.10 28.14
N GLN A 5 13.61 -28.92 28.45
CA GLN A 5 14.54 -28.79 29.58
C GLN A 5 13.83 -28.71 30.93
N MET A 6 12.62 -28.13 30.99
CA MET A 6 11.80 -28.13 32.22
C MET A 6 11.32 -29.53 32.64
N GLN A 7 11.07 -30.44 31.69
CA GLN A 7 10.70 -31.82 32.02
C GLN A 7 11.86 -32.63 32.60
N HIS A 8 13.10 -32.37 32.15
CA HIS A 8 14.28 -33.01 32.76
C HIS A 8 14.52 -32.56 34.20
N VAL A 9 14.20 -31.30 34.53
CA VAL A 9 14.31 -30.76 35.90
C VAL A 9 13.24 -31.34 36.84
N TYR A 10 12.02 -31.57 36.35
CA TYR A 10 11.00 -32.25 37.14
C TYR A 10 11.40 -33.68 37.49
N VAL A 11 12.04 -34.40 36.57
CA VAL A 11 12.59 -35.75 36.82
C VAL A 11 13.84 -35.70 37.72
N TRP A 12 14.67 -34.67 37.59
CA TRP A 12 15.90 -34.52 38.38
C TRP A 12 15.62 -34.10 39.84
N LEU A 13 14.67 -33.20 40.08
CA LEU A 13 14.27 -32.76 41.43
C LEU A 13 13.29 -33.74 42.12
N SER A 14 12.39 -34.40 41.38
CA SER A 14 11.49 -35.40 41.98
C SER A 14 12.20 -36.69 42.41
N SER A 15 13.32 -37.03 41.77
CA SER A 15 14.16 -38.19 42.15
C SER A 15 14.97 -37.97 43.44
N PHE A 16 14.98 -36.75 43.99
CA PHE A 16 15.73 -36.36 45.20
C PHE A 16 14.86 -36.06 46.42
N SER A 17 13.58 -36.46 46.43
CA SER A 17 12.77 -36.52 47.66
C SER A 17 12.90 -37.94 48.23
N VAL A 18 13.64 -38.20 49.30
CA VAL A 18 13.13 -38.12 50.69
C VAL A 18 14.29 -38.03 51.71
N PHE A 19 15.57 -38.06 51.29
CA PHE A 19 16.71 -38.19 52.22
C PHE A 19 17.64 -36.95 52.38
N TYR A 20 17.42 -35.84 51.66
CA TYR A 20 18.34 -34.69 51.69
C TYR A 20 17.66 -33.32 51.85
N PHE A 21 16.57 -33.24 52.61
CA PHE A 21 15.93 -31.98 52.98
C PHE A 21 16.89 -30.92 53.62
N PRO A 22 17.91 -31.30 54.43
CA PRO A 22 18.87 -30.34 54.97
C PRO A 22 19.88 -29.81 53.93
N LEU A 23 20.14 -30.55 52.85
CA LEU A 23 21.13 -30.17 51.84
C LEU A 23 20.58 -29.13 50.86
N LEU A 24 19.26 -29.14 50.60
CA LEU A 24 18.59 -28.14 49.77
C LEU A 24 18.61 -26.73 50.39
N VAL A 25 18.61 -26.62 51.72
CA VAL A 25 18.71 -25.33 52.45
C VAL A 25 20.16 -24.81 52.52
N LEU A 26 21.15 -25.71 52.55
CA LEU A 26 22.58 -25.35 52.63
C LEU A 26 23.23 -25.11 51.27
N PHE A 27 22.68 -25.68 50.20
CA PHE A 27 23.24 -25.57 48.86
C PHE A 27 23.26 -24.13 48.30
N PRO A 28 22.20 -23.30 48.43
CA PRO A 28 22.25 -21.89 48.03
C PRO A 28 23.33 -21.11 48.79
N ARG A 29 23.48 -21.38 50.10
CA ARG A 29 24.53 -20.78 50.94
C ARG A 29 25.92 -21.17 50.45
N PHE A 30 26.13 -22.45 50.18
CA PHE A 30 27.40 -22.95 49.68
C PHE A 30 27.80 -22.30 48.35
N ILE A 31 26.90 -22.28 47.35
CA ILE A 31 27.24 -21.72 46.03
C ILE A 31 27.55 -20.23 46.13
N VAL A 32 26.72 -19.45 46.83
CA VAL A 32 26.95 -18.00 46.99
C VAL A 32 28.27 -17.73 47.71
N ASP A 33 28.56 -18.45 48.80
CA ASP A 33 29.82 -18.28 49.54
C ASP A 33 31.05 -18.66 48.71
N GLN A 34 30.96 -19.67 47.82
CA GLN A 34 32.04 -20.00 46.90
C GLN A 34 32.19 -18.94 45.81
N LEU A 35 31.09 -18.41 45.27
CA LEU A 35 31.13 -17.34 44.26
C LEU A 35 31.77 -16.06 44.82
N THR A 36 31.47 -15.71 46.08
CA THR A 36 32.07 -14.56 46.78
C THR A 36 33.58 -14.68 46.96
N LYS A 37 34.12 -15.90 47.05
CA LYS A 37 35.57 -16.14 47.16
C LYS A 37 36.33 -15.95 45.83
N VAL A 38 35.64 -15.93 44.68
CA VAL A 38 36.28 -15.74 43.38
C VAL A 38 36.73 -14.29 43.24
N GLN A 39 38.04 -14.04 43.27
CA GLN A 39 38.61 -12.68 43.13
C GLN A 39 38.94 -12.31 41.68
N VAL A 40 39.30 -13.29 40.84
CA VAL A 40 39.55 -13.14 39.40
C VAL A 40 38.99 -14.36 38.67
N VAL A 41 38.35 -14.14 37.54
CA VAL A 41 37.86 -15.22 36.67
C VAL A 41 38.97 -15.60 35.67
N ASN A 42 39.34 -16.88 35.64
CA ASN A 42 40.38 -17.42 34.77
C ASN A 42 39.90 -18.71 34.09
N GLU A 43 40.72 -19.26 33.19
CA GLU A 43 40.39 -20.45 32.41
C GLU A 43 40.10 -21.70 33.26
N VAL A 44 40.59 -21.76 34.50
CA VAL A 44 40.40 -22.91 35.41
C VAL A 44 39.08 -22.83 36.15
N ASN A 45 38.64 -21.64 36.55
CA ASN A 45 37.43 -21.45 37.36
C ASN A 45 36.19 -21.01 36.56
N LYS A 46 36.33 -20.63 35.28
CA LYS A 46 35.22 -20.12 34.47
C LYS A 46 34.03 -21.08 34.37
N GLU A 47 34.26 -22.38 34.22
CA GLU A 47 33.18 -23.38 34.12
C GLU A 47 32.40 -23.49 35.43
N PHE A 48 33.12 -23.44 36.56
CA PHE A 48 32.49 -23.39 37.88
C PHE A 48 31.64 -22.12 38.04
N VAL A 49 32.15 -20.96 37.63
CA VAL A 49 31.40 -19.69 37.69
C VAL A 49 30.14 -19.76 36.82
N VAL A 50 30.23 -20.28 35.59
CA VAL A 50 29.08 -20.46 34.69
C VAL A 50 28.00 -21.32 35.34
N GLU A 51 28.39 -22.46 35.91
CA GLU A 51 27.47 -23.40 36.54
C GLU A 51 26.87 -22.84 37.84
N ALA A 52 27.65 -22.10 38.63
CA ALA A 52 27.18 -21.39 39.81
C ALA A 52 26.13 -20.33 39.46
N LEU A 53 26.37 -19.52 38.42
CA LEU A 53 25.42 -18.51 37.95
C LEU A 53 24.10 -19.13 37.46
N ARG A 54 24.18 -20.26 36.75
CA ARG A 54 23.00 -21.00 36.30
C ARG A 54 22.20 -21.57 37.47
N SER A 55 22.90 -22.22 38.41
CA SER A 55 22.29 -22.80 39.61
C SER A 55 21.61 -21.74 40.48
N ILE A 56 22.23 -20.56 40.65
CA ILE A 56 21.63 -19.44 41.38
C ILE A 56 20.36 -18.96 40.68
N ALA A 57 20.36 -18.83 39.34
CA ALA A 57 19.19 -18.39 38.58
C ALA A 57 17.98 -19.33 38.80
N GLU A 58 18.24 -20.64 38.73
CA GLU A 58 17.23 -21.69 38.94
C GLU A 58 16.67 -21.66 40.36
N LEU A 59 17.55 -21.52 41.37
CA LEU A 59 17.14 -21.44 42.77
C LEU A 59 16.35 -20.16 43.08
N ILE A 60 16.74 -19.01 42.53
CA ILE A 60 15.99 -17.76 42.69
C ILE A 60 14.60 -17.88 42.06
N THR A 61 14.53 -18.42 40.85
CA THR A 61 13.25 -18.59 40.13
C THR A 61 12.33 -19.57 40.84
N TYR A 62 12.89 -20.67 41.37
CA TYR A 62 12.14 -21.64 42.15
C TYR A 62 11.64 -21.05 43.48
N GLY A 63 12.53 -20.38 44.21
CA GLY A 63 12.24 -19.74 45.50
C GLY A 63 11.12 -18.71 45.40
N ASP A 64 11.16 -17.85 44.39
CA ASP A 64 10.12 -16.85 44.13
C ASP A 64 8.70 -17.45 44.01
N GLN A 65 8.60 -18.65 43.44
CA GLN A 65 7.30 -19.28 43.15
C GLN A 65 6.83 -20.25 44.23
N HIS A 66 7.72 -20.79 45.06
CA HIS A 66 7.40 -21.88 45.98
C HIS A 66 7.74 -21.59 47.45
N ASP A 67 8.77 -20.80 47.75
CA ASP A 67 9.21 -20.51 49.11
C ASP A 67 10.00 -19.18 49.22
N ALA A 68 9.34 -18.18 49.82
CA ALA A 68 9.87 -16.83 50.00
C ALA A 68 11.17 -16.77 50.81
N ALA A 69 11.45 -17.75 51.68
CA ALA A 69 12.66 -17.77 52.50
C ALA A 69 13.95 -17.85 51.64
N TYR A 70 13.88 -18.50 50.46
CA TYR A 70 14.99 -18.49 49.51
C TYR A 70 15.19 -17.09 48.92
N PHE A 71 14.11 -16.41 48.52
CA PHE A 71 14.20 -15.05 47.99
C PHE A 71 14.73 -14.04 49.02
N GLU A 72 14.26 -14.13 50.28
CA GLU A 72 14.78 -13.34 51.39
C GLU A 72 16.28 -13.57 51.61
N PHE A 73 16.74 -14.82 51.59
CA PHE A 73 18.17 -15.13 51.66
C PHE A 73 18.97 -14.49 50.52
N PHE A 74 18.45 -14.50 49.30
CA PHE A 74 19.11 -13.86 48.15
C PHE A 74 19.21 -12.33 48.31
N MET A 75 18.18 -11.70 48.88
CA MET A 75 18.20 -10.28 49.21
C MET A 75 19.22 -9.94 50.29
N GLU A 76 19.28 -10.75 51.37
CA GLU A 76 20.24 -10.60 52.47
C GLU A 76 21.69 -10.69 51.97
N LYS A 77 21.95 -11.62 51.05
CA LYS A 77 23.29 -11.86 50.49
C LYS A 77 23.66 -10.96 49.31
N GLN A 78 22.79 -10.04 48.90
CA GLN A 78 23.06 -9.10 47.80
C GLN A 78 23.56 -9.82 46.53
N VAL A 79 22.94 -10.95 46.16
CA VAL A 79 23.40 -11.80 45.06
C VAL A 79 23.46 -11.06 43.71
N MET A 80 22.56 -10.10 43.51
CA MET A 80 22.60 -9.19 42.36
C MET A 80 23.89 -8.34 42.30
N GLY A 81 24.38 -7.90 43.46
CA GLY A 81 25.66 -7.22 43.57
C GLY A 81 26.85 -8.14 43.27
N GLU A 82 26.75 -9.42 43.64
CA GLU A 82 27.77 -10.42 43.32
C GLU A 82 27.83 -10.72 41.81
N PHE A 83 26.70 -10.75 41.09
CA PHE A 83 26.70 -10.87 39.63
C PHE A 83 27.41 -9.69 38.96
N VAL A 84 27.12 -8.47 39.42
CA VAL A 84 27.81 -7.25 38.96
C VAL A 84 29.31 -7.31 39.28
N ARG A 85 29.68 -7.78 40.47
CA ARG A 85 31.08 -7.96 40.87
C ARG A 85 31.79 -8.95 39.96
N ILE A 86 31.20 -10.12 39.72
CA ILE A 86 31.74 -11.15 38.81
C ILE A 86 31.93 -10.57 37.41
N LEU A 87 30.96 -9.83 36.89
CA LEU A 87 31.07 -9.18 35.58
C LEU A 87 32.25 -8.19 35.51
N ARG A 88 32.54 -7.48 36.60
CA ARG A 88 33.64 -6.50 36.67
C ARG A 88 35.02 -7.14 36.71
N ILE A 89 35.15 -8.31 37.33
CA ILE A 89 36.43 -9.03 37.47
C ILE A 89 36.64 -10.07 36.36
N CYS A 90 35.72 -10.14 35.40
CA CYS A 90 35.69 -11.14 34.35
C CYS A 90 36.06 -10.54 32.99
N GLU A 91 37.04 -11.15 32.34
CA GLU A 91 37.40 -10.88 30.93
C GLU A 91 36.87 -11.97 29.97
N SER A 92 36.28 -13.05 30.51
CA SER A 92 35.80 -14.19 29.74
C SER A 92 34.41 -13.94 29.12
N LEU A 93 34.34 -14.03 27.79
CA LEU A 93 33.10 -13.87 27.03
C LEU A 93 32.03 -14.91 27.40
N ILE A 94 32.43 -16.13 27.77
CA ILE A 94 31.51 -17.22 28.15
C ILE A 94 30.75 -16.85 29.44
N VAL A 95 31.45 -16.29 30.41
CA VAL A 95 30.87 -15.89 31.70
C VAL A 95 29.99 -14.64 31.52
N SER A 96 30.40 -13.66 30.71
CA SER A 96 29.57 -12.50 30.37
C SER A 96 28.28 -12.90 29.65
N ARG A 97 28.36 -13.85 28.70
CA ARG A 97 27.20 -14.43 28.03
C ARG A 97 26.28 -15.15 29.04
N GLN A 98 26.86 -15.99 29.90
CA GLN A 98 26.11 -16.71 30.92
C GLN A 98 25.41 -15.74 31.89
N LEU A 99 26.07 -14.65 32.29
CA LEU A 99 25.47 -13.62 33.14
C LEU A 99 24.26 -12.98 32.47
N LEU A 100 24.36 -12.56 31.20
CA LEU A 100 23.22 -12.01 30.46
C LEU A 100 22.07 -13.01 30.34
N GLN A 101 22.38 -14.28 30.11
CA GLN A 101 21.37 -15.35 30.04
C GLN A 101 20.73 -15.60 31.41
N THR A 102 21.52 -15.75 32.48
CA THR A 102 21.06 -15.90 33.86
C THR A 102 20.14 -14.75 34.26
N MET A 103 20.56 -13.52 33.97
CA MET A 103 19.76 -12.31 34.22
C MET A 103 18.47 -12.30 33.42
N SER A 104 18.51 -12.69 32.15
CA SER A 104 17.32 -12.81 31.31
C SER A 104 16.31 -13.84 31.85
N ILE A 105 16.79 -15.02 32.24
CA ILE A 105 15.96 -16.10 32.80
C ILE A 105 15.31 -15.64 34.09
N MET A 106 16.07 -15.03 35.00
CA MET A 106 15.51 -14.52 36.25
C MET A 106 14.41 -13.48 35.98
N ILE A 107 14.71 -12.44 35.18
CA ILE A 107 13.76 -11.36 34.90
C ILE A 107 12.47 -11.89 34.23
N GLN A 108 12.58 -12.89 33.34
CA GLN A 108 11.41 -13.46 32.66
C GLN A 108 10.54 -14.37 33.53
N ASN A 109 11.09 -15.01 34.55
CA ASN A 109 10.41 -16.09 35.29
C ASN A 109 10.03 -15.74 36.73
N LEU A 110 10.46 -14.59 37.25
CA LEU A 110 9.91 -14.06 38.50
C LEU A 110 8.43 -13.71 38.31
N LYS A 111 7.60 -14.17 39.24
CA LYS A 111 6.16 -13.93 39.24
C LYS A 111 5.73 -12.99 40.35
N ASN A 112 6.46 -12.94 41.46
CA ASN A 112 6.12 -12.03 42.55
C ASN A 112 6.55 -10.60 42.23
N ASP A 113 5.60 -9.68 42.25
CA ASP A 113 5.84 -8.28 41.94
C ASP A 113 6.84 -7.61 42.90
N HIS A 114 6.90 -8.06 44.16
CA HIS A 114 7.90 -7.58 45.13
C HIS A 114 9.32 -7.99 44.75
N SER A 115 9.50 -9.20 44.22
CA SER A 115 10.79 -9.71 43.78
C SER A 115 11.30 -8.97 42.55
N ILE A 116 10.39 -8.73 41.59
CA ILE A 116 10.68 -7.94 40.39
C ILE A 116 11.03 -6.50 40.81
N TYR A 117 10.24 -5.89 41.69
CA TYR A 117 10.50 -4.54 42.20
C TYR A 117 11.87 -4.43 42.88
N TYR A 118 12.25 -5.40 43.72
CA TYR A 118 13.56 -5.44 44.36
C TYR A 118 14.71 -5.47 43.33
N MET A 119 14.58 -6.29 42.27
CA MET A 119 15.60 -6.37 41.23
C MET A 119 15.86 -5.03 40.54
N PHE A 120 14.79 -4.29 40.22
CA PHE A 120 14.90 -3.04 39.48
C PHE A 120 15.29 -1.84 40.37
N ARG A 121 15.02 -1.89 41.68
CA ARG A 121 15.31 -0.79 42.61
C ARG A 121 16.80 -0.60 42.94
N ASN A 122 17.60 -1.67 42.97
CA ASN A 122 18.96 -1.63 43.53
C ASN A 122 20.07 -1.19 42.55
N GLU A 123 19.74 -0.46 41.49
CA GLU A 123 20.66 0.01 40.41
C GLU A 123 21.48 -1.08 39.68
N HIS A 124 21.53 -2.33 40.15
CA HIS A 124 22.32 -3.41 39.54
C HIS A 124 21.89 -3.68 38.10
N VAL A 125 20.59 -3.63 37.80
CA VAL A 125 20.08 -3.80 36.44
C VAL A 125 20.50 -2.61 35.56
N ASN A 126 20.46 -1.37 36.06
CA ASN A 126 20.97 -0.20 35.35
C ASN A 126 22.46 -0.34 35.02
N TYR A 127 23.24 -0.86 35.97
CA TYR A 127 24.66 -1.14 35.76
C TYR A 127 24.89 -2.20 34.67
N LEU A 128 24.12 -3.29 34.69
CA LEU A 128 24.21 -4.35 33.69
C LEU A 128 23.82 -3.87 32.30
N ILE A 129 22.83 -2.99 32.19
CA ILE A 129 22.46 -2.34 30.93
C ILE A 129 23.61 -1.46 30.44
N ALA A 130 24.14 -0.57 31.29
CA ALA A 130 25.20 0.36 30.91
C ALA A 130 26.61 -0.28 30.81
N TYR A 131 26.74 -1.59 31.05
CA TYR A 131 28.04 -2.25 31.07
C TYR A 131 28.65 -2.31 29.66
N PRO A 132 29.93 -1.96 29.47
CA PRO A 132 30.58 -1.89 28.17
C PRO A 132 30.96 -3.29 27.65
N PHE A 133 29.97 -4.09 27.22
CA PHE A 133 30.23 -5.37 26.57
C PHE A 133 30.93 -5.20 25.21
N ASP A 134 31.73 -6.20 24.84
CA ASP A 134 32.39 -6.26 23.53
C ASP A 134 31.45 -6.85 22.46
N PHE A 135 30.73 -5.98 21.76
CA PHE A 135 29.77 -6.35 20.72
C PHE A 135 30.40 -6.68 19.36
N ARG A 136 31.73 -6.82 19.27
CA ARG A 136 32.37 -7.42 18.08
C ARG A 136 31.95 -8.89 17.89
N ASN A 137 31.47 -9.53 18.96
CA ASN A 137 30.85 -10.84 18.90
C ASN A 137 29.32 -10.71 18.78
N GLU A 138 28.78 -11.06 17.61
CA GLU A 138 27.33 -10.99 17.30
C GLU A 138 26.47 -11.89 18.21
N GLU A 139 26.99 -13.03 18.67
CA GLU A 139 26.26 -13.88 19.61
C GLU A 139 26.02 -13.12 20.93
N LEU A 140 27.05 -12.48 21.48
CA LEU A 140 26.94 -11.71 22.72
C LEU A 140 25.95 -10.55 22.57
N LEU A 141 25.95 -9.87 21.41
CA LEU A 141 24.97 -8.85 21.09
C LEU A 141 23.54 -9.40 21.09
N SER A 142 23.31 -10.58 20.49
CA SER A 142 21.99 -11.24 20.51
C SER A 142 21.49 -11.53 21.94
N TYR A 143 22.36 -12.04 22.81
CA TYR A 143 22.03 -12.25 24.24
C TYR A 143 21.73 -10.93 24.95
N TYR A 144 22.48 -9.87 24.65
CA TYR A 144 22.27 -8.55 25.22
C TYR A 144 20.94 -7.93 24.77
N ILE A 145 20.60 -7.98 23.49
CA ILE A 145 19.30 -7.51 22.96
C ILE A 145 18.15 -8.33 23.57
N SER A 146 18.32 -9.64 23.73
CA SER A 146 17.36 -10.49 24.44
C SER A 146 17.19 -10.04 25.90
N PHE A 147 18.28 -9.75 26.60
CA PHE A 147 18.26 -9.19 27.95
C PHE A 147 17.51 -7.85 28.04
N LEU A 148 17.74 -6.91 27.13
CA LEU A 148 16.99 -5.64 27.09
C LEU A 148 15.49 -5.87 26.86
N ARG A 149 15.11 -6.87 26.04
CA ARG A 149 13.71 -7.26 25.85
C ARG A 149 13.11 -7.84 27.14
N CYS A 150 13.85 -8.64 27.89
CA CYS A 150 13.42 -9.17 29.19
C CYS A 150 13.14 -8.03 30.17
N VAL A 151 14.07 -7.08 30.28
CA VAL A 151 13.92 -5.88 31.11
C VAL A 151 12.64 -5.13 30.74
N LYS A 152 12.41 -4.88 29.45
CA LYS A 152 11.19 -4.23 28.95
C LYS A 152 9.91 -4.95 29.40
N ILE A 153 9.89 -6.29 29.31
CA ILE A 153 8.71 -7.11 29.66
C ILE A 153 8.44 -7.05 31.16
N ALA A 154 9.48 -7.17 32.00
CA ALA A 154 9.29 -7.15 33.45
C ALA A 154 8.85 -5.78 33.97
N LEU A 155 9.31 -4.68 33.37
CA LEU A 155 8.76 -3.36 33.66
C LEU A 155 7.28 -3.28 33.32
N TRP A 156 6.86 -3.85 32.19
CA TRP A 156 5.44 -3.90 31.86
C TRP A 156 4.62 -4.69 32.88
N GLN A 157 5.14 -5.79 33.41
CA GLN A 157 4.48 -6.54 34.49
C GLN A 157 4.32 -5.68 35.76
N LEU A 158 5.38 -4.96 36.17
CA LEU A 158 5.30 -4.01 37.28
C LEU A 158 4.28 -2.89 37.02
N PHE A 159 4.15 -2.42 35.78
CA PHE A 159 3.13 -1.43 35.43
C PHE A 159 1.71 -1.93 35.68
N VAL A 160 1.42 -3.18 35.29
CA VAL A 160 0.10 -3.80 35.54
C VAL A 160 -0.15 -3.89 37.05
N PHE A 161 0.85 -4.30 37.82
CA PHE A 161 0.77 -4.38 39.27
C PHE A 161 0.48 -3.03 39.94
N PHE A 162 1.27 -1.98 39.63
CA PHE A 162 1.05 -0.65 40.19
C PHE A 162 -0.30 -0.05 39.78
N SER A 163 -0.74 -0.31 38.55
CA SER A 163 -2.08 0.11 38.08
C SER A 163 -3.19 -0.58 38.87
N PHE A 164 -3.05 -1.87 39.16
CA PHE A 164 -4.00 -2.62 39.98
C PHE A 164 -4.05 -2.07 41.41
N ILE A 165 -2.91 -1.86 42.06
CA ILE A 165 -2.84 -1.26 43.40
C ILE A 165 -3.49 0.11 43.41
N SER A 166 -3.16 0.98 42.45
CA SER A 166 -3.75 2.31 42.35
C SER A 166 -5.26 2.26 42.18
N THR A 167 -5.80 1.35 41.35
CA THR A 167 -7.25 1.19 41.20
C THR A 167 -7.92 0.61 42.44
N THR A 168 -7.25 -0.30 43.16
CA THR A 168 -7.79 -0.89 44.40
C THR A 168 -7.79 0.13 45.52
N TRP A 169 -6.72 0.94 45.63
CA TRP A 169 -6.66 2.09 46.53
C TRP A 169 -7.69 3.15 46.16
N TYR A 170 -7.90 3.43 44.87
CA TYR A 170 -8.93 4.34 44.38
C TYR A 170 -10.35 3.84 44.70
N ILE A 171 -10.61 2.53 44.62
CA ILE A 171 -11.88 1.92 45.02
C ILE A 171 -12.07 2.02 46.55
N ILE A 172 -11.02 1.75 47.33
CA ILE A 172 -11.05 1.94 48.80
C ILE A 172 -11.29 3.42 49.15
N PHE A 173 -10.70 4.35 48.38
CA PHE A 173 -10.86 5.80 48.55
C PHE A 173 -12.25 6.29 48.11
N LEU A 174 -12.83 5.72 47.05
CA LEU A 174 -14.20 5.94 46.60
C LEU A 174 -15.25 5.41 47.60
N ILE A 175 -14.93 4.35 48.33
CA ILE A 175 -15.77 3.83 49.43
C ILE A 175 -15.68 4.75 50.67
N SER A 176 -14.70 5.67 50.73
CA SER A 176 -14.49 6.63 51.84
C SER A 176 -14.99 8.07 51.60
N ASP A 177 -16.04 8.27 50.79
CA ASP A 177 -16.78 9.55 50.65
C ASP A 177 -15.96 10.80 50.24
N PHE A 178 -14.96 10.67 49.37
CA PHE A 178 -14.35 11.82 48.69
C PHE A 178 -14.28 11.62 47.17
N GLY A 179 -14.95 12.51 46.44
CA GLY A 179 -15.19 12.37 45.00
C GLY A 179 -14.14 12.96 44.05
N PHE A 180 -14.21 12.43 42.82
CA PHE A 180 -13.85 12.96 41.48
C PHE A 180 -12.64 12.39 40.70
N ALA A 181 -12.97 11.87 39.50
CA ALA A 181 -12.26 11.72 38.19
C ALA A 181 -10.92 10.95 38.09
N THR A 182 -10.54 10.21 37.03
CA THR A 182 -10.97 10.11 35.62
C THR A 182 -10.88 8.67 35.08
N ALA A 183 -11.76 8.30 34.14
CA ALA A 183 -11.79 7.01 33.42
C ALA A 183 -10.70 6.85 32.33
N SER A 184 -9.61 7.62 32.39
CA SER A 184 -8.57 7.65 31.35
C SER A 184 -7.50 6.56 31.51
N GLY A 185 -7.36 5.97 32.70
CA GLY A 185 -6.38 4.92 33.00
C GLY A 185 -6.74 3.54 32.43
N LEU A 186 -8.03 3.19 32.39
CA LEU A 186 -8.47 1.84 31.98
C LEU A 186 -8.26 1.57 30.47
N ARG A 187 -8.30 2.61 29.63
CA ARG A 187 -8.03 2.50 28.19
C ARG A 187 -6.53 2.31 27.87
N ARG A 188 -5.64 2.67 28.80
CA ARG A 188 -4.18 2.52 28.68
C ARG A 188 -3.67 1.14 29.11
N ALA A 189 -4.39 0.47 30.02
CA ALA A 189 -4.04 -0.86 30.54
C ALA A 189 -4.06 -1.99 29.47
N ILE A 190 -4.84 -1.81 28.40
CA ILE A 190 -5.00 -2.81 27.31
C ILE A 190 -3.79 -2.79 26.34
N SER A 191 -2.91 -1.79 26.41
CA SER A 191 -1.95 -1.49 25.33
C SER A 191 -0.50 -1.97 25.52
N GLY A 192 -0.11 -2.63 26.62
CA GLY A 192 1.30 -3.07 26.76
C GLY A 192 2.32 -1.95 27.09
N LYS A 193 1.87 -0.74 27.44
CA LYS A 193 2.70 0.49 27.56
C LYS A 193 3.35 0.62 28.95
N LEU A 194 4.57 1.17 29.03
CA LEU A 194 5.20 1.54 30.31
C LEU A 194 4.58 2.82 30.89
N ASN A 195 4.61 2.99 32.21
CA ASN A 195 4.14 4.19 32.92
C ASN A 195 5.26 4.84 33.74
N LYS A 196 5.03 6.10 34.14
CA LYS A 196 5.92 6.97 34.93
C LYS A 196 6.53 6.27 36.14
N ASP A 197 5.71 5.64 36.98
CA ASP A 197 6.17 5.02 38.23
C ASP A 197 7.14 3.86 37.99
N THR A 198 6.90 3.08 36.94
CA THR A 198 7.76 1.96 36.53
C THR A 198 9.07 2.45 35.94
N ILE A 199 9.04 3.50 35.12
CA ILE A 199 10.26 4.07 34.51
C ILE A 199 11.15 4.74 35.54
N SER A 200 10.58 5.29 36.61
CA SER A 200 11.36 5.86 37.72
C SER A 200 12.37 4.88 38.33
N LEU A 201 12.14 3.57 38.23
CA LEU A 201 13.07 2.54 38.70
C LEU A 201 14.36 2.45 37.86
N LEU A 202 14.31 2.89 36.61
CA LEU A 202 15.44 2.86 35.67
C LEU A 202 15.98 4.27 35.34
N VAL A 203 15.38 5.31 35.90
CA VAL A 203 15.70 6.70 35.58
C VAL A 203 16.38 7.37 36.77
N LYS A 204 17.50 8.05 36.53
CA LYS A 204 18.12 8.92 37.53
C LYS A 204 17.56 10.34 37.38
N THR A 205 17.07 10.90 38.48
CA THR A 205 16.61 12.29 38.53
C THR A 205 17.60 13.19 39.25
N LYS A 206 17.62 14.48 38.90
CA LYS A 206 18.52 15.47 39.53
C LYS A 206 18.33 15.56 41.05
N ILE A 207 17.09 15.42 41.52
CA ILE A 207 16.75 15.38 42.94
C ILE A 207 17.39 14.19 43.65
N VAL A 208 17.48 13.01 43.04
CA VAL A 208 18.12 11.83 43.67
C VAL A 208 19.64 12.03 43.82
N LEU A 209 20.28 12.76 42.91
CA LEU A 209 21.71 13.08 43.01
C LEU A 209 21.99 14.10 44.13
N GLU A 210 21.15 15.13 44.26
CA GLU A 210 21.27 16.16 45.30
C GLU A 210 20.84 15.63 46.69
N LEU A 211 19.72 14.89 46.76
CA LEU A 211 19.28 14.20 47.97
C LEU A 211 20.20 13.05 48.33
N GLY A 212 20.87 12.36 47.40
CA GLY A 212 21.82 11.28 47.74
C GLY A 212 22.99 11.78 48.59
N ALA A 213 23.48 12.99 48.33
CA ALA A 213 24.48 13.66 49.14
C ALA A 213 23.93 14.06 50.53
N ILE A 214 22.66 14.45 50.61
CA ILE A 214 21.99 14.85 51.86
C ILE A 214 21.53 13.64 52.68
N LEU A 215 21.08 12.54 52.04
CA LEU A 215 20.67 11.28 52.66
C LEU A 215 21.86 10.53 53.25
N HIS A 216 23.04 10.66 52.66
CA HIS A 216 24.27 10.12 53.24
C HIS A 216 24.57 10.77 54.62
N GLU A 217 24.27 12.05 54.78
CA GLU A 217 24.37 12.75 56.06
C GLU A 217 23.15 12.53 56.98
N LEU A 218 21.93 12.44 56.44
CA LEU A 218 20.71 12.15 57.23
C LEU A 218 20.63 10.69 57.73
N LYS A 219 21.24 9.73 57.01
CA LYS A 219 21.40 8.33 57.49
C LYS A 219 22.19 8.21 58.79
N LYS A 220 22.99 9.23 59.15
CA LYS A 220 23.67 9.29 60.45
C LYS A 220 22.75 9.73 61.60
N ILE A 221 21.59 10.34 61.32
CA ILE A 221 20.84 11.12 62.31
C ILE A 221 19.40 10.61 62.54
N THR A 222 18.76 9.90 61.61
CA THR A 222 17.32 9.59 61.72
C THR A 222 16.93 8.14 61.40
N ASN A 223 15.86 7.65 62.05
CA ASN A 223 15.30 6.31 61.82
C ASN A 223 14.87 6.10 60.36
N GLN A 224 15.30 4.95 59.82
CA GLN A 224 15.23 4.48 58.43
C GLN A 224 13.87 4.62 57.73
N PHE A 225 12.78 4.72 58.49
CA PHE A 225 11.41 4.71 57.98
C PHE A 225 10.94 6.06 57.43
N VAL A 226 11.37 7.19 58.03
CA VAL A 226 10.95 8.54 57.59
C VAL A 226 11.66 8.99 56.31
N ALA A 227 12.91 8.55 56.13
CA ALA A 227 13.67 8.80 54.89
C ALA A 227 13.12 7.99 53.70
N LEU A 228 12.47 6.85 53.94
CA LEU A 228 11.85 6.03 52.89
C LEU A 228 10.56 6.66 52.34
N GLU A 229 9.75 7.29 53.20
CA GLU A 229 8.47 7.90 52.79
C GLU A 229 8.68 9.24 52.06
N LEU A 230 9.70 10.04 52.43
CA LEU A 230 10.06 11.25 51.68
C LEU A 230 10.60 10.98 50.27
N ALA A 231 11.22 9.81 50.04
CA ALA A 231 11.67 9.40 48.70
C ALA A 231 10.53 8.93 47.79
N ARG A 232 9.34 8.66 48.36
CA ARG A 232 8.17 8.16 47.64
C ARG A 232 7.36 9.27 46.95
N THR A 233 7.59 10.54 47.32
CA THR A 233 6.82 11.71 46.89
C THR A 233 7.58 12.70 46.02
N THR A 234 8.83 12.42 45.64
CA THR A 234 9.57 13.33 44.74
C THR A 234 9.05 13.17 43.31
N GLU A 235 8.33 14.18 42.83
CA GLU A 235 8.06 14.36 41.41
C GLU A 235 9.37 14.22 40.62
N ILE A 236 9.32 13.48 39.52
CA ILE A 236 10.43 13.39 38.56
C ILE A 236 10.62 14.80 38.01
N ASP A 237 11.57 15.56 38.55
CA ASP A 237 11.75 16.97 38.20
C ASP A 237 12.54 17.11 36.87
N GLU A 238 13.62 16.33 36.75
CA GLU A 238 14.43 16.25 35.53
C GLU A 238 15.16 14.90 35.42
N VAL A 239 14.94 14.17 34.32
CA VAL A 239 15.62 12.92 33.99
C VAL A 239 17.03 13.22 33.46
N VAL A 240 18.05 12.69 34.14
CA VAL A 240 19.47 12.91 33.81
C VAL A 240 20.07 11.68 33.11
N ASP A 241 19.63 10.49 33.51
CA ASP A 241 20.12 9.23 32.94
C ASP A 241 18.97 8.22 32.77
N PHE A 242 18.98 7.51 31.64
CA PHE A 242 18.03 6.45 31.31
C PHE A 242 18.73 5.36 30.48
N PRO A 243 19.50 4.45 31.12
CA PRO A 243 20.36 3.50 30.43
C PRO A 243 19.61 2.61 29.43
N LEU A 244 18.40 2.15 29.76
CA LEU A 244 17.61 1.29 28.88
C LEU A 244 17.32 1.94 27.52
N TYR A 245 16.98 3.23 27.49
CA TYR A 245 16.74 3.96 26.26
C TYR A 245 18.04 4.25 25.52
N VAL A 246 19.04 4.80 26.24
CA VAL A 246 20.33 5.20 25.65
C VAL A 246 21.05 4.02 25.02
N GLU A 247 21.06 2.87 25.68
CA GLU A 247 21.70 1.67 25.14
C GLU A 247 20.92 1.06 23.99
N ALA A 248 19.59 1.10 24.01
CA ALA A 248 18.79 0.59 22.91
C ALA A 248 19.03 1.37 21.61
N ILE A 249 19.03 2.71 21.66
CA ILE A 249 19.20 3.54 20.45
C ILE A 249 20.59 3.39 19.79
N ARG A 250 21.60 2.90 20.51
CA ARG A 250 22.93 2.57 19.94
C ARG A 250 22.85 1.49 18.85
N PHE A 251 21.85 0.62 18.91
CA PHE A 251 21.66 -0.50 17.97
C PHE A 251 20.53 -0.28 16.97
N ALA A 252 19.97 0.93 16.90
CA ALA A 252 18.78 1.18 16.10
C ALA A 252 18.96 1.01 14.58
N PHE A 253 20.21 1.14 14.09
CA PHE A 253 20.56 1.04 12.68
C PHE A 253 21.40 -0.22 12.34
N HIS A 254 21.29 -1.26 13.17
CA HIS A 254 21.99 -2.53 12.94
C HIS A 254 21.59 -3.20 11.61
N GLU A 255 22.48 -3.97 11.00
CA GLU A 255 22.23 -4.64 9.72
C GLU A 255 21.12 -5.71 9.82
N GLU A 256 21.09 -6.45 10.93
CA GLU A 256 20.02 -7.42 11.22
C GLU A 256 18.67 -6.75 11.53
N SER A 257 17.65 -7.11 10.76
CA SER A 257 16.28 -6.61 10.95
C SER A 257 15.70 -6.96 12.32
N MET A 258 15.97 -8.16 12.86
CA MET A 258 15.45 -8.59 14.16
C MET A 258 15.93 -7.69 15.32
N ILE A 259 17.19 -7.24 15.27
CA ILE A 259 17.75 -6.30 16.25
C ILE A 259 17.04 -4.94 16.14
N ARG A 260 16.87 -4.43 14.91
CA ARG A 260 16.11 -3.19 14.67
C ARG A 260 14.68 -3.31 15.19
N THR A 261 13.97 -4.41 14.92
CA THR A 261 12.60 -4.65 15.42
C THR A 261 12.55 -4.64 16.95
N ALA A 262 13.52 -5.25 17.63
CA ALA A 262 13.60 -5.25 19.08
C ALA A 262 13.82 -3.84 19.66
N VAL A 263 14.74 -3.08 19.07
CA VAL A 263 15.03 -1.68 19.47
C VAL A 263 13.84 -0.77 19.19
N ARG A 264 13.19 -0.90 18.04
CA ARG A 264 11.97 -0.14 17.69
C ARG A 264 10.83 -0.42 18.67
N ALA A 265 10.60 -1.68 19.04
CA ALA A 265 9.61 -2.04 20.05
C ALA A 265 9.92 -1.46 21.44
N LEU A 266 11.20 -1.35 21.80
CA LEU A 266 11.65 -0.79 23.08
C LEU A 266 11.51 0.75 23.08
N THR A 267 11.95 1.43 22.02
CA THR A 267 11.85 2.89 21.88
C THR A 267 10.40 3.35 21.81
N LEU A 268 9.53 2.69 21.03
CA LEU A 268 8.09 3.00 21.01
C LEU A 268 7.45 2.86 22.39
N ASN A 269 7.86 1.85 23.16
CA ASN A 269 7.38 1.66 24.52
C ASN A 269 7.79 2.82 25.45
N VAL A 270 8.96 3.43 25.23
CA VAL A 270 9.40 4.63 25.95
C VAL A 270 8.61 5.86 25.49
N TYR A 271 8.37 6.03 24.19
CA TYR A 271 7.63 7.20 23.68
C TYR A 271 6.16 7.19 24.10
N HIS A 272 5.56 6.01 24.25
CA HIS A 272 4.16 5.86 24.63
C HIS A 272 3.84 6.06 26.12
N VAL A 273 4.85 6.35 26.94
CA VAL A 273 4.69 6.57 28.38
C VAL A 273 3.85 7.82 28.66
N GLY A 274 4.08 8.87 27.87
CA GLY A 274 3.38 10.15 28.01
C GLY A 274 3.76 10.94 29.26
N ASP A 275 4.98 10.74 29.81
CA ASP A 275 5.52 11.58 30.88
C ASP A 275 6.38 12.71 30.31
N ASP A 276 6.09 13.95 30.72
CA ASP A 276 6.73 15.15 30.16
C ASP A 276 8.23 15.21 30.39
N THR A 277 8.74 14.62 31.48
CA THR A 277 10.18 14.65 31.77
C THR A 277 10.95 13.64 30.93
N VAL A 278 10.36 12.47 30.70
CA VAL A 278 10.89 11.47 29.74
C VAL A 278 10.82 12.02 28.32
N ASN A 279 9.71 12.65 27.94
CA ASN A 279 9.53 13.29 26.63
C ASN A 279 10.60 14.38 26.40
N ARG A 280 10.87 15.19 27.43
CA ARG A 280 11.92 16.22 27.38
C ARG A 280 13.32 15.61 27.30
N PHE A 281 13.56 14.49 27.98
CA PHE A 281 14.84 13.77 27.92
C PHE A 281 15.13 13.22 26.52
N VAL A 282 14.17 12.57 25.87
CA VAL A 282 14.36 11.99 24.53
C VAL A 282 14.47 13.07 23.44
N SER A 283 13.87 14.25 23.66
CA SER A 283 13.85 15.36 22.69
C SER A 283 15.04 16.30 22.81
N ARG A 284 15.90 16.16 23.84
CA ARG A 284 17.07 17.02 24.08
C ARG A 284 18.35 16.41 23.50
N ALA A 285 19.28 17.26 23.09
CA ALA A 285 20.61 16.86 22.67
C ALA A 285 21.37 16.15 23.82
N PRO A 286 22.24 15.17 23.52
CA PRO A 286 22.52 14.58 22.20
C PRO A 286 21.50 13.49 21.77
N ARG A 287 20.45 13.20 22.55
CA ARG A 287 19.54 12.07 22.28
C ARG A 287 18.63 12.34 21.09
N SER A 288 18.31 13.61 20.84
CA SER A 288 17.60 14.05 19.64
C SER A 288 18.30 13.68 18.33
N ASP A 289 19.63 13.48 18.35
CA ASP A 289 20.41 13.10 17.15
C ASP A 289 20.00 11.71 16.63
N TYR A 290 19.40 10.87 17.48
CA TYR A 290 18.77 9.63 17.07
C TYR A 290 17.76 9.84 15.92
N PHE A 291 16.91 10.87 16.01
CA PHE A 291 15.90 11.13 15.00
C PHE A 291 16.50 11.70 13.70
N LEU A 292 17.66 12.39 13.79
CA LEU A 292 18.42 12.78 12.61
C LEU A 292 18.94 11.52 11.89
N HIS A 293 19.68 10.66 12.59
CA HIS A 293 20.22 9.43 12.04
C HIS A 293 19.12 8.48 11.53
N LEU A 294 17.93 8.51 12.14
CA LEU A 294 16.77 7.74 11.66
C LEU A 294 16.35 8.16 10.25
N ILE A 295 16.29 9.47 9.99
CA ILE A 295 15.94 9.97 8.66
C ILE A 295 17.09 9.81 7.66
N GLU A 296 18.35 9.93 8.10
CA GLU A 296 19.52 9.63 7.26
C GLU A 296 19.57 8.15 6.84
N PHE A 297 19.36 7.23 7.79
CA PHE A 297 19.25 5.80 7.50
C PHE A 297 18.11 5.52 6.51
N PHE A 298 16.95 6.15 6.70
CA PHE A 298 15.83 6.00 5.77
C PHE A 298 16.16 6.59 4.37
N ARG A 299 16.85 7.73 4.30
CA ARG A 299 17.33 8.33 3.04
C ARG A 299 18.25 7.37 2.29
N ASP A 300 19.16 6.69 2.98
CA ASP A 300 20.06 5.70 2.36
C ASP A 300 19.28 4.52 1.76
N ARG A 301 18.21 4.07 2.44
CA ARG A 301 17.30 3.04 1.90
C ARG A 301 16.56 3.52 0.65
N CYS A 302 16.13 4.78 0.59
CA CYS A 302 15.52 5.38 -0.59
C CYS A 302 16.49 5.40 -1.79
N ILE A 303 17.76 5.75 -1.55
CA ILE A 303 18.81 5.75 -2.59
C ILE A 303 19.10 4.32 -3.06
N HIS A 304 19.13 3.35 -2.13
CA HIS A 304 19.31 1.94 -2.45
C HIS A 304 18.18 1.41 -3.35
N LEU A 305 16.91 1.70 -3.02
CA LEU A 305 15.76 1.35 -3.86
C LEU A 305 15.91 1.90 -5.28
N ASN A 306 16.33 3.16 -5.41
CA ASN A 306 16.56 3.77 -6.72
C ASN A 306 17.65 3.07 -7.54
N SER A 307 18.73 2.64 -6.87
CA SER A 307 19.80 1.85 -7.51
C SER A 307 19.25 0.53 -8.06
N ILE A 308 18.46 -0.21 -7.27
CA ILE A 308 17.84 -1.48 -7.70
C ILE A 308 16.89 -1.23 -8.88
N VAL A 309 16.00 -0.24 -8.78
CA VAL A 309 15.02 0.08 -9.84
C VAL A 309 15.72 0.51 -11.13
N SER A 310 16.79 1.30 -11.03
CA SER A 310 17.59 1.74 -12.18
C SER A 310 18.31 0.57 -12.87
N ASN A 311 18.76 -0.42 -12.10
CA ASN A 311 19.39 -1.63 -12.63
C ASN A 311 18.36 -2.58 -13.27
N ALA A 312 17.14 -2.66 -12.70
CA ALA A 312 16.04 -3.41 -13.28
C ALA A 312 15.60 -2.87 -14.64
N LYS A 313 15.59 -1.54 -14.83
CA LYS A 313 15.35 -0.94 -16.17
C LYS A 313 16.38 -1.38 -17.22
N LYS A 314 17.60 -1.73 -16.81
CA LYS A 314 18.69 -2.15 -17.71
C LYS A 314 18.71 -3.66 -17.97
N SER A 315 18.06 -4.47 -17.13
CA SER A 315 18.15 -5.94 -17.20
C SER A 315 16.77 -6.58 -16.92
N GLN A 316 16.14 -7.14 -17.95
CA GLN A 316 14.85 -7.84 -17.83
C GLN A 316 15.05 -9.23 -17.20
N SER A 317 15.16 -9.32 -15.87
CA SER A 317 15.29 -10.61 -15.15
C SER A 317 14.34 -10.73 -13.95
N ALA A 318 13.82 -11.93 -13.72
CA ALA A 318 12.85 -12.24 -12.67
C ALA A 318 13.42 -12.19 -11.24
N GLU A 319 14.74 -12.30 -11.08
CA GLU A 319 15.44 -12.23 -9.78
C GLU A 319 15.43 -10.80 -9.20
N LEU A 320 15.39 -9.79 -10.07
CA LEU A 320 15.34 -8.37 -9.68
C LEU A 320 13.97 -8.00 -9.10
N SER A 321 12.88 -8.66 -9.51
CA SER A 321 11.54 -8.40 -8.97
C SER A 321 11.45 -8.74 -7.48
N SER A 322 12.06 -9.84 -7.03
CA SER A 322 12.11 -10.17 -5.59
C SER A 322 12.96 -9.20 -4.79
N SER A 323 14.05 -8.69 -5.37
CA SER A 323 14.90 -7.68 -4.73
C SER A 323 14.18 -6.34 -4.56
N ILE A 324 13.42 -5.90 -5.57
CA ILE A 324 12.58 -4.70 -5.50
C ILE A 324 11.51 -4.86 -4.41
N LEU A 325 10.82 -6.01 -4.35
CA LEU A 325 9.81 -6.27 -3.33
C LEU A 325 10.39 -6.19 -1.92
N SER A 326 11.54 -6.83 -1.68
CA SER A 326 12.21 -6.75 -0.37
C SER A 326 12.63 -5.32 -0.01
N ALA A 327 13.10 -4.53 -0.98
CA ALA A 327 13.47 -3.13 -0.75
C ALA A 327 12.25 -2.24 -0.49
N VAL A 328 11.12 -2.53 -1.13
CA VAL A 328 9.82 -1.89 -0.88
C VAL A 328 9.31 -2.20 0.53
N ASP A 329 9.35 -3.47 0.94
CA ASP A 329 8.97 -3.89 2.30
C ASP A 329 9.83 -3.16 3.35
N ASP A 330 11.13 -3.05 3.12
CA ASP A 330 12.05 -2.29 3.98
C ASP A 330 11.67 -0.79 4.05
N ILE A 331 11.29 -0.16 2.94
CA ILE A 331 10.84 1.25 2.93
C ILE A 331 9.55 1.43 3.73
N GLU A 332 8.55 0.57 3.50
CA GLU A 332 7.27 0.65 4.21
C GLU A 332 7.44 0.42 5.71
N ASP A 333 8.22 -0.59 6.13
CA ASP A 333 8.51 -0.87 7.54
C ASP A 333 9.19 0.31 8.26
N ASN A 334 10.12 1.00 7.59
CA ASN A 334 10.71 2.23 8.13
C ASN A 334 9.69 3.37 8.25
N LEU A 335 8.83 3.56 7.24
CA LEU A 335 7.78 4.60 7.28
C LEU A 335 6.73 4.31 8.35
N TYR A 336 6.34 3.05 8.55
CA TYR A 336 5.45 2.66 9.64
C TYR A 336 6.06 2.96 11.01
N TYR A 337 7.35 2.64 11.21
CA TYR A 337 8.03 3.02 12.44
C TYR A 337 8.09 4.54 12.65
N ILE A 338 8.43 5.32 11.62
CA ILE A 338 8.43 6.79 11.69
C ILE A 338 7.03 7.31 12.04
N SER A 339 5.99 6.77 11.41
CA SER A 339 4.59 7.11 11.70
C SER A 339 4.21 6.77 13.14
N ASP A 340 4.62 5.61 13.66
CA ASP A 340 4.34 5.18 15.03
C ASP A 340 5.03 6.09 16.06
N VAL A 341 6.28 6.50 15.79
CA VAL A 341 7.02 7.43 16.66
C VAL A 341 6.34 8.80 16.71
N VAL A 342 5.90 9.31 15.57
CA VAL A 342 5.14 10.58 15.51
C VAL A 342 3.78 10.43 16.21
N SER A 343 3.12 9.30 16.02
CA SER A 343 1.81 8.99 16.62
C SER A 343 1.88 8.74 18.13
N ALA A 344 3.09 8.60 18.71
CA ALA A 344 3.27 8.50 20.14
C ALA A 344 2.83 9.78 20.89
N GLY A 345 2.66 10.90 20.18
CA GLY A 345 2.06 12.12 20.72
C GLY A 345 3.04 13.05 21.43
N ILE A 346 4.35 12.90 21.16
CA ILE A 346 5.40 13.80 21.68
C ILE A 346 5.58 14.96 20.68
N PRO A 347 5.13 16.19 20.98
CA PRO A 347 5.12 17.28 20.00
C PRO A 347 6.51 17.67 19.50
N ASP A 348 7.51 17.67 20.38
CA ASP A 348 8.90 18.03 20.05
C ASP A 348 9.52 17.02 19.08
N VAL A 349 9.32 15.72 19.33
CA VAL A 349 9.78 14.63 18.44
C VAL A 349 9.06 14.70 17.09
N GLY A 350 7.74 14.91 17.09
CA GLY A 350 6.97 15.08 15.86
C GLY A 350 7.49 16.24 15.01
N ARG A 351 7.81 17.38 15.63
CA ARG A 351 8.43 18.53 14.95
C ARG A 351 9.83 18.22 14.42
N LEU A 352 10.68 17.53 15.21
CA LEU A 352 12.02 17.12 14.77
C LEU A 352 11.97 16.19 13.57
N ILE A 353 11.14 15.14 13.61
CA ILE A 353 10.98 14.19 12.50
C ILE A 353 10.48 14.92 11.25
N MET A 354 9.43 15.75 11.39
CA MET A 354 8.91 16.52 10.27
C MET A 354 9.98 17.44 9.65
N ASP A 355 10.71 18.19 10.48
CA ASP A 355 11.81 19.06 10.03
C ASP A 355 12.87 18.28 9.25
N LYS A 356 13.30 17.12 9.75
CA LYS A 356 14.31 16.28 9.09
C LYS A 356 13.79 15.61 7.83
N VAL A 357 12.55 15.09 7.82
CA VAL A 357 11.93 14.52 6.61
C VAL A 357 11.85 15.58 5.50
N LEU A 358 11.42 16.80 5.83
CA LEU A 358 11.35 17.88 4.87
C LEU A 358 12.75 18.28 4.34
N ARG A 359 13.70 18.55 5.24
CA ARG A 359 15.03 19.08 4.89
C ARG A 359 15.99 18.07 4.29
N LEU A 360 15.90 16.79 4.63
CA LEU A 360 16.85 15.74 4.18
C LEU A 360 16.28 14.85 3.07
N LEU A 361 14.96 14.81 2.91
CA LEU A 361 14.29 13.84 2.04
C LEU A 361 13.38 14.51 1.01
N ILE A 362 12.37 15.27 1.43
CA ILE A 362 11.40 15.86 0.50
C ILE A 362 12.06 16.90 -0.42
N PHE A 363 12.67 17.95 0.15
CA PHE A 363 13.22 19.05 -0.63
C PHE A 363 14.49 18.71 -1.42
N PRO A 364 15.48 17.97 -0.88
CA PRO A 364 16.71 17.69 -1.62
C PRO A 364 16.66 16.43 -2.49
N LEU A 365 15.79 15.46 -2.20
CA LEU A 365 15.81 14.14 -2.87
C LEU A 365 14.55 13.89 -3.70
N VAL A 366 13.35 13.97 -3.10
CA VAL A 366 12.10 13.57 -3.74
C VAL A 366 11.65 14.59 -4.77
N LEU A 367 11.40 15.85 -4.36
CA LEU A 367 10.82 16.85 -5.24
C LEU A 367 11.71 17.24 -6.44
N PRO A 368 13.04 17.46 -6.30
CA PRO A 368 13.88 17.83 -7.43
C PRO A 368 13.89 16.76 -8.54
N SER A 369 13.79 15.49 -8.15
CA SER A 369 13.79 14.34 -9.05
C SER A 369 12.54 14.21 -9.93
N LEU A 370 11.48 14.98 -9.63
CA LEU A 370 10.31 15.11 -10.50
C LEU A 370 10.55 16.12 -11.63
N ARG A 371 11.60 16.94 -11.56
CA ARG A 371 11.99 17.89 -12.61
C ARG A 371 12.89 17.19 -13.62
N THR A 372 12.67 17.45 -14.90
CA THR A 372 13.32 16.76 -16.03
C THR A 372 14.81 17.13 -16.25
N GLU A 373 15.47 17.80 -15.29
CA GLU A 373 16.88 18.21 -15.42
C GLU A 373 17.83 17.16 -14.83
N ALA A 374 18.84 16.78 -15.62
CA ALA A 374 19.92 15.92 -15.19
C ALA A 374 20.88 16.71 -14.27
N VAL A 375 20.76 16.52 -12.96
CA VAL A 375 21.71 17.05 -11.97
C VAL A 375 22.82 16.02 -11.75
N ASN A 376 24.08 16.47 -11.70
CA ASN A 376 25.29 15.63 -11.55
C ASN A 376 25.46 14.97 -10.14
N GLU A 377 24.41 14.93 -9.32
CA GLU A 377 24.37 14.28 -8.00
C GLU A 377 23.65 12.91 -8.08
N PRO A 378 23.67 12.06 -7.02
CA PRO A 378 22.81 10.86 -6.98
C PRO A 378 21.33 11.29 -6.88
N SER A 379 20.77 11.78 -7.98
CA SER A 379 19.38 12.16 -8.11
C SER A 379 18.54 10.89 -8.16
N LEU A 380 17.44 10.90 -7.40
CA LEU A 380 16.46 9.84 -7.46
C LEU A 380 15.84 9.81 -8.87
N GLY A 381 15.45 8.65 -9.37
CA GLY A 381 14.65 8.56 -10.59
C GLY A 381 13.23 9.08 -10.33
N ALA A 382 12.61 9.72 -11.33
CA ALA A 382 11.24 10.22 -11.22
C ALA A 382 10.25 9.15 -10.74
N VAL A 383 10.37 7.91 -11.23
CA VAL A 383 9.52 6.78 -10.81
C VAL A 383 9.65 6.48 -9.32
N THR A 384 10.88 6.37 -8.81
CA THR A 384 11.12 6.12 -7.38
C THR A 384 10.65 7.30 -6.54
N SER A 385 10.79 8.54 -7.04
CA SER A 385 10.27 9.74 -6.37
C SER A 385 8.75 9.71 -6.23
N LEU A 386 8.02 9.41 -7.31
CA LEU A 386 6.55 9.28 -7.30
C LEU A 386 6.11 8.24 -6.27
N TYR A 387 6.76 7.07 -6.26
CA TYR A 387 6.50 6.01 -5.29
C TYR A 387 6.74 6.45 -3.84
N LEU A 388 7.91 7.05 -3.54
CA LEU A 388 8.23 7.53 -2.19
C LEU A 388 7.28 8.63 -1.72
N LEU A 389 6.90 9.55 -2.62
CA LEU A 389 5.94 10.61 -2.33
C LEU A 389 4.57 10.01 -1.96
N CYS A 390 4.09 9.02 -2.71
CA CYS A 390 2.89 8.26 -2.36
C CYS A 390 3.00 7.61 -0.98
N CYS A 391 4.08 6.88 -0.72
CA CYS A 391 4.24 6.16 0.56
C CYS A 391 4.32 7.10 1.76
N ILE A 392 5.07 8.20 1.65
CA ILE A 392 5.18 9.20 2.72
C ILE A 392 3.83 9.83 3.02
N LEU A 393 3.08 10.28 2.00
CA LEU A 393 1.77 10.90 2.19
C LEU A 393 0.71 9.92 2.72
N ARG A 394 0.77 8.66 2.28
CA ARG A 394 -0.17 7.60 2.70
C ARG A 394 0.08 7.10 4.12
N ILE A 395 1.35 6.93 4.50
CA ILE A 395 1.74 6.28 5.76
C ILE A 395 1.97 7.31 6.88
N VAL A 396 2.66 8.41 6.60
CA VAL A 396 3.04 9.41 7.62
C VAL A 396 1.93 10.44 7.79
N LYS A 397 1.07 10.21 8.79
CA LYS A 397 -0.14 11.00 9.07
C LYS A 397 0.15 12.31 9.81
N ILE A 398 0.95 13.19 9.21
CA ILE A 398 1.24 14.53 9.73
C ILE A 398 0.56 15.57 8.85
N LYS A 399 -0.39 16.31 9.44
CA LYS A 399 -1.11 17.41 8.77
C LYS A 399 -0.17 18.42 8.12
N ASP A 400 0.75 19.00 8.89
CA ASP A 400 1.67 20.02 8.40
C ASP A 400 2.58 19.49 7.27
N LEU A 401 3.04 18.23 7.34
CA LEU A 401 3.85 17.61 6.30
C LEU A 401 3.11 17.53 4.97
N ALA A 402 1.88 16.99 4.97
CA ALA A 402 1.08 16.84 3.75
C ALA A 402 0.79 18.21 3.09
N ASN A 403 0.38 19.21 3.89
CA ASN A 403 0.07 20.54 3.38
C ASN A 403 1.32 21.29 2.88
N ILE A 404 2.47 21.17 3.55
CA ILE A 404 3.75 21.77 3.10
C ILE A 404 4.23 21.12 1.80
N VAL A 405 4.12 19.79 1.67
CA VAL A 405 4.45 19.09 0.42
C VAL A 405 3.59 19.59 -0.73
N VAL A 406 2.28 19.74 -0.53
CA VAL A 406 1.38 20.27 -1.57
C VAL A 406 1.66 21.74 -1.89
N ALA A 407 1.92 22.57 -0.87
CA ALA A 407 2.34 23.95 -1.10
C ALA A 407 3.62 24.00 -1.95
N ALA A 408 4.57 23.11 -1.71
CA ALA A 408 5.79 23.00 -2.52
C ALA A 408 5.51 22.53 -3.95
N LEU A 409 4.56 21.62 -4.16
CA LEU A 409 4.14 21.18 -5.51
C LEU A 409 3.54 22.34 -6.34
N LEU A 410 2.83 23.25 -5.68
CA LEU A 410 2.19 24.42 -6.28
C LEU A 410 3.14 25.62 -6.48
N CYS A 411 4.34 25.60 -5.88
CA CYS A 411 5.28 26.71 -5.98
C CYS A 411 6.06 26.70 -7.30
N PRO A 412 6.36 27.88 -7.87
CA PRO A 412 7.16 27.99 -9.08
C PRO A 412 8.59 27.48 -8.87
N PRO A 413 9.24 26.96 -9.93
CA PRO A 413 10.45 26.17 -9.81
C PRO A 413 11.69 26.94 -9.35
N GLU A 414 11.69 28.26 -9.51
CA GLU A 414 12.77 29.18 -9.11
C GLU A 414 12.96 29.30 -7.58
N MET A 415 12.04 28.74 -6.78
CA MET A 415 12.01 28.93 -5.33
C MET A 415 12.50 27.74 -4.49
N ILE A 416 12.81 26.58 -5.07
CA ILE A 416 13.34 25.43 -4.30
C ILE A 416 14.84 25.33 -4.59
N PRO A 417 15.73 25.50 -3.59
CA PRO A 417 17.16 25.49 -3.81
C PRO A 417 17.59 24.13 -4.36
N GLU A 418 18.24 24.17 -5.52
CA GLU A 418 19.20 23.14 -5.90
C GLU A 418 20.27 23.10 -4.80
N SER A 419 20.61 21.89 -4.35
CA SER A 419 21.48 21.60 -3.20
C SER A 419 22.77 22.42 -3.21
N SER A 420 22.79 23.58 -2.52
CA SER A 420 24.06 24.14 -2.06
C SER A 420 24.44 23.43 -0.77
N ALA A 421 25.23 22.37 -0.92
CA ALA A 421 25.93 21.76 0.19
C ALA A 421 26.71 22.86 0.94
N ALA A 422 26.26 23.21 2.14
CA ALA A 422 27.03 23.99 3.09
C ALA A 422 28.27 23.16 3.45
N LYS A 423 29.36 23.40 2.73
CA LYS A 423 30.70 22.91 3.02
C LYS A 423 31.14 23.58 4.33
N ILE A 424 30.88 22.93 5.45
CA ILE A 424 31.62 23.19 6.68
C ILE A 424 33.01 22.61 6.42
N ASN A 425 33.96 23.46 6.03
CA ASN A 425 35.36 23.39 6.42
C ASN A 425 36.12 24.59 5.83
N GLY A 426 36.68 25.41 6.71
CA GLY A 426 37.59 26.48 6.36
C GLY A 426 38.92 25.93 5.86
N ASN A 427 39.47 26.55 4.82
CA ASN A 427 40.86 27.04 4.79
C ASN A 427 41.13 27.80 3.49
N MET A 428 41.93 28.87 3.63
CA MET A 428 42.52 29.68 2.56
C MET A 428 43.28 28.82 1.55
N LEU A 429 43.21 29.15 0.25
CA LEU A 429 44.38 29.52 -0.56
C LEU A 429 43.95 30.08 -1.93
N SER A 430 44.89 30.82 -2.51
CA SER A 430 44.80 31.92 -3.47
C SER A 430 44.95 31.55 -4.97
N HIS A 431 44.57 32.51 -5.85
CA HIS A 431 44.97 32.70 -7.27
C HIS A 431 44.37 31.71 -8.29
N ALA A 432 44.01 32.04 -9.55
CA ALA A 432 44.25 33.20 -10.41
C ALA A 432 43.18 33.28 -11.55
N SER A 433 42.98 34.50 -12.12
CA SER A 433 42.80 34.89 -13.55
C SER A 433 42.05 33.94 -14.52
N SER A 434 41.22 34.35 -15.48
CA SER A 434 41.10 35.56 -16.34
C SER A 434 39.93 35.25 -17.30
N ASP A 435 38.92 36.11 -17.42
CA ASP A 435 38.72 37.13 -18.49
C ASP A 435 38.25 36.63 -19.88
N VAL A 436 37.35 37.47 -20.44
CA VAL A 436 36.96 37.68 -21.85
C VAL A 436 35.90 36.70 -22.41
N ALA A 437 34.60 37.02 -22.51
CA ALA A 437 33.86 38.11 -23.19
C ALA A 437 33.92 38.07 -24.72
N SER A 438 32.78 37.86 -25.39
CA SER A 438 32.35 38.71 -26.53
C SER A 438 30.96 38.33 -27.04
N GLN A 439 30.08 39.32 -27.00
CA GLN A 439 28.78 39.42 -27.64
C GLN A 439 28.91 39.65 -29.16
N ASN A 440 27.78 39.46 -29.88
CA ASN A 440 27.25 40.23 -31.03
C ASN A 440 26.77 39.31 -32.17
N LYS A 441 25.77 39.61 -33.00
CA LYS A 441 24.53 40.41 -32.99
C LYS A 441 24.01 40.36 -34.46
N ASP A 442 22.71 40.56 -34.63
CA ASP A 442 22.02 41.16 -35.81
C ASP A 442 21.54 40.31 -37.03
N ALA A 443 20.20 40.17 -37.08
CA ALA A 443 19.21 40.56 -38.13
C ALA A 443 19.55 40.54 -39.64
N ASN A 444 18.69 39.92 -40.49
CA ASN A 444 17.61 40.60 -41.25
C ASN A 444 16.85 39.72 -42.29
N ASN A 445 15.54 39.99 -42.42
CA ASN A 445 14.66 40.07 -43.60
C ASN A 445 14.05 38.87 -44.41
N GLN A 446 12.69 38.89 -44.41
CA GLN A 446 11.72 38.93 -45.52
C GLN A 446 11.03 37.66 -46.12
N ASN A 447 9.72 37.58 -45.78
CA ASN A 447 8.49 37.11 -46.47
C ASN A 447 8.51 36.26 -47.76
N SER A 448 7.75 35.17 -47.73
CA SER A 448 6.78 34.79 -48.78
C SER A 448 5.69 33.86 -48.22
N ILE A 449 4.41 34.17 -48.49
CA ILE A 449 3.22 33.37 -48.15
C ILE A 449 2.91 32.41 -49.31
N SER A 450 2.75 31.12 -49.03
CA SER A 450 1.78 30.22 -49.70
C SER A 450 1.72 28.84 -49.02
N ASP A 451 0.51 28.48 -48.59
CA ASP A 451 -0.09 27.13 -48.55
C ASP A 451 0.66 25.96 -47.91
N THR A 452 0.41 25.71 -46.61
CA THR A 452 0.25 24.34 -46.05
C THR A 452 -0.38 24.37 -44.65
N GLU A 453 -1.69 24.64 -44.58
CA GLU A 453 -2.50 24.37 -43.38
C GLU A 453 -2.77 22.86 -43.27
N ASN A 454 -1.84 22.10 -42.69
CA ASN A 454 -2.11 20.81 -42.03
C ASN A 454 -0.90 20.23 -41.25
N HIS A 455 0.18 20.99 -41.06
CA HIS A 455 1.36 20.54 -40.30
C HIS A 455 1.69 21.34 -39.03
N ILE A 456 0.84 22.30 -38.63
CA ILE A 456 1.18 23.29 -37.57
C ILE A 456 0.73 22.85 -36.16
N LEU A 457 -0.21 21.92 -36.01
CA LEU A 457 -0.66 21.51 -34.66
C LEU A 457 0.32 20.57 -33.94
N HIS A 458 1.15 19.81 -34.67
CA HIS A 458 2.12 18.89 -34.07
C HIS A 458 3.46 19.55 -33.70
N SER A 459 3.80 20.72 -34.27
CA SER A 459 5.06 21.41 -34.00
C SER A 459 4.94 22.49 -32.92
N ALA A 460 3.74 23.05 -32.70
CA ALA A 460 3.52 24.11 -31.70
C ALA A 460 3.62 23.62 -30.24
N LEU A 461 3.42 22.33 -29.97
CA LEU A 461 3.60 21.74 -28.64
C LEU A 461 5.06 21.30 -28.37
N ASN A 462 5.87 21.05 -29.39
CA ASN A 462 7.28 20.65 -29.18
C ASN A 462 8.26 21.82 -29.22
N HIS A 463 7.96 22.91 -29.93
CA HIS A 463 8.89 24.05 -30.06
C HIS A 463 8.77 25.14 -28.97
N LYS A 464 7.81 25.03 -28.04
CA LYS A 464 7.67 25.94 -26.88
C LYS A 464 8.11 25.37 -25.53
N TYR A 465 8.33 24.04 -25.45
CA TYR A 465 8.63 23.34 -24.20
C TYR A 465 10.07 22.81 -24.11
N GLY A 466 10.92 23.16 -25.08
CA GLY A 466 12.36 22.89 -25.00
C GLY A 466 13.07 23.93 -24.12
N GLY A 467 12.90 23.87 -22.80
CA GLY A 467 13.75 24.60 -21.85
C GLY A 467 13.08 25.44 -20.77
N MET A 468 11.76 25.31 -20.53
CA MET A 468 11.14 25.94 -19.35
C MET A 468 11.13 24.97 -18.16
N ARG A 469 11.67 25.42 -17.03
CA ARG A 469 11.51 24.73 -15.73
C ARG A 469 10.02 24.59 -15.45
N PHE A 470 9.52 23.36 -15.39
CA PHE A 470 8.14 23.11 -14.97
C PHE A 470 8.03 23.30 -13.45
N ALA A 471 6.95 23.94 -12.99
CA ALA A 471 6.55 23.75 -11.60
C ALA A 471 6.22 22.26 -11.38
N LEU A 472 6.35 21.79 -10.14
CA LEU A 472 6.35 20.35 -9.83
C LEU A 472 5.00 19.69 -10.14
N ARG A 473 3.91 20.42 -9.94
CA ARG A 473 2.56 19.99 -10.34
C ARG A 473 2.46 19.79 -11.85
N GLU A 474 3.04 20.67 -12.64
CA GLU A 474 3.04 20.63 -14.10
C GLU A 474 3.90 19.47 -14.60
N ALA A 475 4.98 19.13 -13.88
CA ALA A 475 5.73 17.93 -14.14
C ALA A 475 4.87 16.66 -13.93
N LEU A 476 4.09 16.58 -12.85
CA LEU A 476 3.15 15.46 -12.62
C LEU A 476 2.13 15.33 -13.75
N LEU A 477 1.54 16.44 -14.19
CA LEU A 477 0.60 16.47 -15.32
C LEU A 477 1.29 16.11 -16.66
N SER A 478 2.52 16.57 -16.87
CA SER A 478 3.29 16.23 -18.07
C SER A 478 3.59 14.73 -18.16
N PHE A 479 3.81 14.06 -17.03
CA PHE A 479 3.97 12.60 -16.98
C PHE A 479 2.66 11.89 -17.34
N VAL A 480 1.50 12.40 -16.92
CA VAL A 480 0.20 11.83 -17.34
C VAL A 480 0.01 11.95 -18.85
N VAL A 481 0.32 13.11 -19.43
CA VAL A 481 0.14 13.39 -20.86
C VAL A 481 1.16 12.66 -21.74
N SER A 482 2.44 12.62 -21.34
CA SER A 482 3.54 12.23 -22.24
C SER A 482 4.53 11.22 -21.64
N GLY A 483 4.40 10.86 -20.37
CA GLY A 483 5.32 9.94 -19.69
C GLY A 483 5.17 8.48 -20.12
N ASP A 484 6.13 7.64 -19.74
CA ASP A 484 6.05 6.18 -19.87
C ASP A 484 4.94 5.59 -18.97
N GLU A 485 4.57 4.33 -19.18
CA GLU A 485 3.49 3.67 -18.42
C GLU A 485 3.69 3.77 -16.89
N VAL A 486 4.93 3.62 -16.43
CA VAL A 486 5.27 3.64 -15.01
C VAL A 486 5.19 5.06 -14.43
N GLN A 487 5.59 6.07 -15.21
CA GLN A 487 5.44 7.49 -14.86
C GLN A 487 3.96 7.90 -14.81
N VAL A 488 3.15 7.48 -15.79
CA VAL A 488 1.71 7.75 -15.81
C VAL A 488 1.05 7.13 -14.57
N SER A 489 1.28 5.83 -14.34
CA SER A 489 0.73 5.12 -13.18
C SER A 489 1.20 5.75 -11.85
N GLY A 490 2.48 6.10 -11.74
CA GLY A 490 3.04 6.81 -10.59
C GLY A 490 2.36 8.16 -10.34
N SER A 491 2.20 8.99 -11.38
CA SER A 491 1.55 10.30 -11.26
C SER A 491 0.07 10.18 -10.89
N LEU A 492 -0.67 9.25 -11.49
CA LEU A 492 -2.07 8.99 -11.15
C LEU A 492 -2.20 8.53 -9.69
N ASN A 493 -1.29 7.66 -9.22
CA ASN A 493 -1.26 7.22 -7.83
C ASN A 493 -0.93 8.36 -6.86
N VAL A 494 -0.05 9.30 -7.21
CA VAL A 494 0.20 10.51 -6.40
C VAL A 494 -1.07 11.35 -6.30
N LEU A 495 -1.75 11.62 -7.41
CA LEU A 495 -3.01 12.38 -7.42
C LEU A 495 -4.12 11.68 -6.63
N ALA A 496 -4.26 10.36 -6.78
CA ALA A 496 -5.20 9.56 -5.99
C ALA A 496 -4.86 9.57 -4.49
N THR A 497 -3.58 9.45 -4.13
CA THR A 497 -3.11 9.51 -2.74
C THR A 497 -3.42 10.88 -2.13
N LEU A 498 -3.12 11.97 -2.83
CA LEU A 498 -3.45 13.33 -2.39
C LEU A 498 -4.94 13.50 -2.14
N LEU A 499 -5.79 12.90 -2.99
CA LEU A 499 -7.23 12.94 -2.83
C LEU A 499 -7.73 12.14 -1.62
N GLN A 500 -7.09 11.01 -1.32
CA GLN A 500 -7.48 10.10 -0.23
C GLN A 500 -6.89 10.49 1.15
N THR A 501 -5.86 11.35 1.16
CA THR A 501 -5.18 11.80 2.38
C THR A 501 -6.09 12.68 3.23
N LYS A 502 -6.40 12.24 4.46
CA LYS A 502 -7.33 12.96 5.37
C LYS A 502 -6.66 14.16 6.04
N GLU A 503 -5.34 14.12 6.14
CA GLU A 503 -4.47 15.11 6.73
C GLU A 503 -4.27 16.34 5.82
N LEU A 504 -4.69 16.26 4.55
CA LEU A 504 -4.60 17.35 3.59
C LEU A 504 -5.85 18.25 3.69
N ASP A 505 -5.65 19.56 3.84
CA ASP A 505 -6.76 20.51 3.95
C ASP A 505 -7.51 20.61 2.62
N GLU A 506 -8.85 20.71 2.67
CA GLU A 506 -9.67 20.76 1.45
C GLU A 506 -9.32 21.97 0.56
N SER A 507 -8.80 23.05 1.15
CA SER A 507 -8.26 24.22 0.45
C SER A 507 -7.04 23.88 -0.41
N MET A 508 -6.16 22.98 0.06
CA MET A 508 -5.00 22.49 -0.72
C MET A 508 -5.45 21.59 -1.88
N VAL A 509 -6.42 20.71 -1.64
CA VAL A 509 -6.99 19.82 -2.66
C VAL A 509 -7.68 20.64 -3.77
N ASP A 510 -8.36 21.73 -3.40
CA ASP A 510 -8.98 22.67 -4.34
C ASP A 510 -7.90 23.43 -5.14
N ALA A 511 -6.84 23.89 -4.48
CA ALA A 511 -5.71 24.56 -5.13
C ALA A 511 -4.98 23.65 -6.14
N LEU A 512 -4.93 22.33 -5.91
CA LEU A 512 -4.40 21.36 -6.88
C LEU A 512 -5.30 21.17 -8.11
N GLY A 513 -6.60 21.54 -8.00
CA GLY A 513 -7.61 21.31 -9.03
C GLY A 513 -8.26 19.94 -8.96
N ILE A 514 -8.08 19.17 -7.87
CA ILE A 514 -8.54 17.79 -7.75
C ILE A 514 -9.67 17.58 -6.72
N LEU A 515 -10.22 18.66 -6.14
CA LEU A 515 -11.28 18.55 -5.15
C LEU A 515 -12.54 17.90 -5.76
N PRO A 516 -13.09 16.83 -5.15
CA PRO A 516 -14.27 16.17 -5.68
C PRO A 516 -15.46 17.11 -5.69
N GLN A 517 -16.22 17.08 -6.78
CA GLN A 517 -17.26 18.06 -6.99
C GLN A 517 -18.42 17.95 -6.00
N ARG A 518 -18.73 16.74 -5.51
CA ARG A 518 -19.69 16.54 -4.42
C ARG A 518 -19.34 17.35 -3.18
N LYS A 519 -18.05 17.45 -2.84
CA LYS A 519 -17.56 18.27 -1.72
C LYS A 519 -17.64 19.76 -2.04
N GLN A 520 -17.32 20.16 -3.29
CA GLN A 520 -17.50 21.54 -3.73
C GLN A 520 -18.97 22.00 -3.69
N HIS A 521 -19.92 21.17 -4.13
CA HIS A 521 -21.36 21.45 -4.04
C HIS A 521 -21.80 21.57 -2.58
N LYS A 522 -21.40 20.63 -1.71
CA LYS A 522 -21.65 20.73 -0.27
C LYS A 522 -21.11 22.03 0.32
N LYS A 523 -19.89 22.43 -0.03
CA LYS A 523 -19.26 23.68 0.43
C LYS A 523 -20.02 24.91 -0.07
N LYS A 524 -20.47 24.92 -1.33
CA LYS A 524 -21.31 25.99 -1.90
C LYS A 524 -22.67 26.05 -1.20
N LEU A 525 -23.33 24.92 -0.97
CA LEU A 525 -24.61 24.82 -0.26
C LEU A 525 -24.50 25.35 1.19
N LEU A 526 -23.45 24.96 1.92
CA LEU A 526 -23.17 25.44 3.28
C LEU A 526 -22.78 26.92 3.34
N ALA A 527 -22.31 27.50 2.22
CA ALA A 527 -21.97 28.92 2.13
C ALA A 527 -23.19 29.84 1.90
N PHE A 528 -24.42 29.30 1.81
CA PHE A 528 -25.66 30.08 1.73
C PHE A 528 -26.34 30.19 3.12
N PRO A 529 -26.22 31.33 3.83
CA PRO A 529 -26.80 31.50 5.16
C PRO A 529 -28.33 31.45 5.20
N SER A 530 -28.99 31.72 4.07
CA SER A 530 -30.44 31.64 3.89
C SER A 530 -30.98 30.20 3.90
N LEU A 531 -30.19 29.24 3.39
CA LEU A 531 -30.56 27.83 3.33
C LEU A 531 -30.41 27.15 4.70
N LEU A 532 -29.41 27.55 5.49
CA LEU A 532 -29.22 27.11 6.88
C LEU A 532 -30.41 27.54 7.77
N LYS A 533 -30.92 28.77 7.58
CA LYS A 533 -32.15 29.25 8.25
C LYS A 533 -33.42 28.51 7.84
N CYS A 534 -33.49 28.00 6.60
CA CYS A 534 -34.60 27.17 6.13
C CYS A 534 -34.52 25.75 6.68
N LEU A 535 -33.32 25.19 6.78
CA LEU A 535 -33.08 23.87 7.38
C LEU A 535 -33.33 23.87 8.90
N GLU A 536 -32.89 24.90 9.63
CA GLU A 536 -33.21 25.08 11.06
C GLU A 536 -34.73 25.22 11.31
N LYS A 537 -35.47 25.79 10.35
CA LYS A 537 -36.95 25.89 10.42
C LYS A 537 -37.64 24.54 10.17
N LEU A 538 -37.07 23.68 9.34
CA LEU A 538 -37.57 22.33 9.07
C LEU A 538 -37.22 21.36 10.21
N GLU A 539 -36.04 21.52 10.82
CA GLU A 539 -35.59 20.73 11.98
C GLU A 539 -36.50 20.89 13.22
N GLN A 540 -37.16 22.04 13.37
CA GLN A 540 -38.07 22.30 14.49
C GLN A 540 -39.46 21.66 14.35
N THR A 541 -39.82 21.09 13.19
CA THR A 541 -41.21 20.65 12.93
C THR A 541 -41.39 19.13 12.85
N LEU A 542 -40.33 18.32 12.73
CA LEU A 542 -40.45 16.86 12.55
C LEU A 542 -39.36 16.10 13.31
N LEU A 543 -39.50 16.04 14.64
CA LEU A 543 -38.75 15.14 15.51
C LEU A 543 -39.66 13.97 15.93
N LEU A 544 -39.72 12.94 15.08
CA LEU A 544 -39.91 11.51 15.41
C LEU A 544 -40.23 10.74 14.12
N GLN A 545 -39.38 9.76 13.79
CA GLN A 545 -39.45 8.84 12.64
C GLN A 545 -38.88 9.32 11.30
N PHE A 546 -37.57 9.62 11.18
CA PHE A 546 -36.88 9.48 9.88
C PHE A 546 -35.37 9.33 10.09
N ASP A 547 -34.94 8.16 10.55
CA ASP A 547 -33.58 7.68 10.31
C ASP A 547 -33.68 6.47 9.37
N THR A 548 -32.79 6.43 8.37
CA THR A 548 -32.46 5.28 7.49
C THR A 548 -33.18 5.08 6.14
N LEU A 549 -34.10 5.93 5.65
CA LEU A 549 -34.70 5.70 4.30
C LEU A 549 -34.44 6.78 3.22
N LEU A 550 -34.30 8.06 3.57
CA LEU A 550 -34.12 9.13 2.56
C LEU A 550 -32.64 9.42 2.21
N PHE A 551 -31.70 9.08 3.10
CA PHE A 551 -30.26 9.30 2.87
C PHE A 551 -29.68 8.34 1.82
N THR A 552 -30.30 7.17 1.63
CA THR A 552 -29.94 6.20 0.58
C THR A 552 -30.64 6.45 -0.76
N GLN A 553 -31.79 7.12 -0.77
CA GLN A 553 -32.49 7.46 -2.02
C GLN A 553 -31.93 8.72 -2.71
N ALA A 554 -31.32 9.65 -1.98
CA ALA A 554 -30.56 10.75 -2.60
C ALA A 554 -29.16 10.32 -3.12
N LEU A 555 -28.73 9.08 -2.83
CA LEU A 555 -27.46 8.49 -3.29
C LEU A 555 -27.61 7.65 -4.56
N VAL A 556 -28.85 7.43 -5.04
CA VAL A 556 -29.16 6.85 -6.34
C VAL A 556 -29.86 7.95 -7.13
N GLY A 557 -29.14 8.50 -8.11
CA GLY A 557 -29.59 9.67 -8.85
C GLY A 557 -30.82 9.38 -9.69
N GLU A 558 -31.86 10.17 -9.47
CA GLU A 558 -32.95 10.48 -10.39
C GLU A 558 -33.49 11.83 -9.92
N ASP A 559 -33.14 12.90 -10.64
CA ASP A 559 -33.99 14.08 -10.90
C ASP A 559 -33.16 15.23 -11.50
N SER A 560 -33.50 15.59 -12.74
CA SER A 560 -32.87 16.64 -13.55
C SER A 560 -33.30 18.07 -13.17
N ALA A 561 -33.79 18.28 -11.95
CA ALA A 561 -34.42 19.53 -11.53
C ALA A 561 -33.47 20.51 -10.81
N GLU A 562 -32.25 20.08 -10.43
CA GLU A 562 -31.34 20.90 -9.61
C GLU A 562 -30.45 21.88 -10.41
N GLU A 563 -30.32 21.70 -11.73
CA GLU A 563 -29.40 22.49 -12.56
C GLU A 563 -29.85 23.94 -12.79
N GLN A 564 -31.15 24.23 -12.68
CA GLN A 564 -31.69 25.57 -12.95
C GLN A 564 -31.60 26.54 -11.76
N LEU A 565 -31.19 26.08 -10.57
CA LEU A 565 -31.13 26.93 -9.36
C LEU A 565 -29.80 27.66 -9.16
N PHE A 566 -28.76 27.37 -9.96
CA PHE A 566 -27.38 27.80 -9.66
C PHE A 566 -26.64 28.54 -10.79
N GLU A 567 -27.29 28.90 -11.91
CA GLU A 567 -26.63 29.62 -13.01
C GLU A 567 -26.31 31.10 -12.75
N GLY A 568 -26.65 31.66 -11.58
CA GLY A 568 -26.52 33.10 -11.35
C GLY A 568 -26.00 33.50 -9.98
N THR A 569 -24.72 33.28 -9.65
CA THR A 569 -24.00 34.19 -8.71
C THR A 569 -22.48 33.96 -8.65
N LYS A 570 -21.69 35.00 -8.96
CA LYS A 570 -20.24 35.06 -8.72
C LYS A 570 -19.97 35.33 -7.24
N VAL A 571 -19.79 34.29 -6.43
CA VAL A 571 -19.24 34.44 -5.07
C VAL A 571 -17.72 34.58 -5.17
N LYS A 572 -17.17 35.65 -4.60
CA LYS A 572 -15.72 35.89 -4.50
C LYS A 572 -15.13 34.85 -3.52
N ASP A 573 -14.32 33.93 -4.03
CA ASP A 573 -13.70 32.85 -3.28
C ASP A 573 -12.76 33.36 -2.18
N ARG A 574 -13.14 33.18 -0.90
CA ARG A 574 -12.33 33.42 0.30
C ARG A 574 -11.36 32.25 0.57
N ILE A 575 -10.54 31.86 -0.41
CA ILE A 575 -9.62 30.70 -0.30
C ILE A 575 -8.26 31.05 0.35
N SER A 576 -7.92 32.33 0.56
CA SER A 576 -6.52 32.71 0.84
C SER A 576 -5.99 32.34 2.24
N GLY A 577 -6.82 32.33 3.30
CA GLY A 577 -6.30 32.33 4.68
C GLY A 577 -5.45 31.12 5.10
N GLU A 578 -5.83 29.89 4.72
CA GLU A 578 -5.11 28.67 5.14
C GLU A 578 -3.91 28.36 4.25
N PHE A 579 -4.02 28.60 2.94
CA PHE A 579 -2.92 28.41 1.99
C PHE A 579 -1.74 29.35 2.30
N ASP A 580 -2.05 30.60 2.65
CA ASP A 580 -1.06 31.61 3.01
C ASP A 580 -0.22 31.18 4.23
N ILE A 581 -0.82 30.45 5.20
CA ILE A 581 -0.11 29.93 6.39
C ILE A 581 0.94 28.89 5.99
N TYR A 582 0.60 27.93 5.13
CA TYR A 582 1.54 26.88 4.73
C TYR A 582 2.61 27.40 3.77
N LEU A 583 2.29 28.38 2.92
CA LEU A 583 3.29 29.11 2.15
C LEU A 583 4.28 29.83 3.06
N GLN A 584 3.82 30.44 4.15
CA GLN A 584 4.71 31.08 5.11
C GLN A 584 5.60 30.06 5.84
N LYS A 585 5.05 28.93 6.29
CA LYS A 585 5.85 27.82 6.84
C LYS A 585 6.89 27.31 5.84
N LEU A 586 6.50 27.15 4.57
CA LEU A 586 7.41 26.72 3.50
C LEU A 586 8.58 27.70 3.32
N LYS A 587 8.35 29.02 3.42
CA LYS A 587 9.42 30.04 3.38
C LYS A 587 10.48 29.82 4.47
N GLU A 588 10.07 29.39 5.67
CA GLU A 588 11.00 29.12 6.78
C GLU A 588 11.92 27.90 6.51
N TYR A 589 11.45 26.92 5.74
CA TYR A 589 12.24 25.76 5.36
C TYR A 589 13.20 26.04 4.20
N VAL A 590 12.73 26.82 3.23
CA VAL A 590 13.36 26.97 1.92
C VAL A 590 14.22 28.24 1.82
N GLY A 591 14.05 29.21 2.73
CA GLY A 591 14.92 30.39 2.87
C GLY A 591 14.74 31.45 1.78
N ILE A 592 13.72 31.34 0.93
CA ILE A 592 13.48 32.23 -0.21
C ILE A 592 12.14 32.96 -0.01
N SER A 593 12.13 34.27 -0.25
CA SER A 593 10.89 35.06 -0.27
C SER A 593 10.03 34.60 -1.44
N CYS A 594 9.00 33.79 -1.17
CA CYS A 594 7.99 33.58 -2.19
C CYS A 594 7.31 34.92 -2.50
N VAL A 595 7.63 35.50 -3.67
CA VAL A 595 6.69 36.38 -4.36
C VAL A 595 5.39 35.59 -4.45
N HIS A 596 4.27 36.19 -4.02
CA HIS A 596 2.97 35.58 -4.20
C HIS A 596 2.90 34.99 -5.60
N PRO A 597 2.58 33.70 -5.79
CA PRO A 597 2.15 33.27 -7.12
C PRO A 597 1.07 34.28 -7.50
N GLU A 598 1.18 34.89 -8.69
CA GLU A 598 0.19 35.86 -9.15
C GLU A 598 -1.19 35.35 -8.75
N VAL A 599 -1.84 36.09 -7.85
CA VAL A 599 -3.20 35.83 -7.38
C VAL A 599 -4.08 35.93 -8.61
N GLY A 600 -4.20 34.82 -9.35
CA GLY A 600 -4.69 34.86 -10.73
C GLY A 600 -5.03 33.51 -11.33
N ALA A 601 -4.33 32.43 -10.97
CA ALA A 601 -4.79 31.09 -11.34
C ALA A 601 -5.92 30.66 -10.40
N SER A 602 -7.17 30.96 -10.80
CA SER A 602 -8.33 30.44 -10.08
C SER A 602 -8.24 28.91 -9.94
N PRO A 603 -8.67 28.29 -8.83
CA PRO A 603 -8.74 26.83 -8.69
C PRO A 603 -9.44 26.13 -9.87
N ARG A 604 -10.33 26.85 -10.55
CA ARG A 604 -10.97 26.42 -11.80
C ARG A 604 -9.97 26.19 -12.94
N LEU A 605 -8.96 27.04 -13.11
CA LEU A 605 -7.92 26.87 -14.14
C LEU A 605 -7.11 25.59 -13.90
N HIS A 606 -6.68 25.37 -12.66
CA HIS A 606 -5.94 24.16 -12.28
C HIS A 606 -6.79 22.90 -12.51
N ARG A 607 -8.08 22.96 -12.18
CA ARG A 607 -9.02 21.88 -12.48
C ARG A 607 -9.10 21.59 -13.98
N PHE A 608 -9.25 22.62 -14.82
CA PHE A 608 -9.25 22.43 -16.28
C PHE A 608 -7.97 21.79 -16.80
N GLN A 609 -6.80 22.15 -16.24
CA GLN A 609 -5.52 21.51 -16.62
C GLN A 609 -5.47 20.02 -16.24
N VAL A 610 -6.02 19.64 -15.07
CA VAL A 610 -6.11 18.23 -14.67
C VAL A 610 -7.06 17.48 -15.60
N LEU A 611 -8.24 18.06 -15.88
CA LEU A 611 -9.20 17.48 -16.82
C LEU A 611 -8.59 17.31 -18.22
N ASP A 612 -7.90 18.32 -18.73
CA ASP A 612 -7.21 18.27 -20.02
C ASP A 612 -6.16 17.16 -20.08
N SER A 613 -5.37 17.03 -19.00
CA SER A 613 -4.36 15.98 -18.88
C SER A 613 -4.98 14.58 -18.85
N LEU A 614 -6.10 14.41 -18.14
CA LEU A 614 -6.82 13.13 -18.06
C LEU A 614 -7.53 12.78 -19.37
N VAL A 615 -8.15 13.75 -20.05
CA VAL A 615 -8.75 13.53 -21.39
C VAL A 615 -7.66 13.14 -22.39
N SER A 616 -6.51 13.81 -22.35
CA SER A 616 -5.35 13.47 -23.18
C SER A 616 -4.85 12.04 -22.90
N LEU A 617 -4.82 11.61 -21.63
CA LEU A 617 -4.46 10.24 -21.25
C LEU A 617 -5.36 9.20 -21.94
N PHE A 618 -6.67 9.42 -22.01
CA PHE A 618 -7.61 8.49 -22.66
C PHE A 618 -7.40 8.38 -24.17
N CYS A 619 -6.80 9.38 -24.79
CA CYS A 619 -6.48 9.37 -26.22
C CYS A 619 -5.20 8.56 -26.54
N ARG A 620 -4.48 8.06 -25.53
CA ARG A 620 -3.21 7.34 -25.71
C ARG A 620 -3.42 5.85 -25.92
N SER A 621 -2.74 5.29 -26.92
CA SER A 621 -2.77 3.85 -27.23
C SER A 621 -1.66 3.04 -26.55
N ASN A 622 -0.66 3.68 -25.95
CA ASN A 622 0.52 3.04 -25.36
C ASN A 622 0.45 2.81 -23.85
N ILE A 623 -0.75 2.87 -23.27
CA ILE A 623 -1.00 2.73 -21.83
C ILE A 623 -1.88 1.50 -21.60
N SER A 624 -1.59 0.74 -20.54
CA SER A 624 -2.38 -0.42 -20.14
C SER A 624 -3.80 -0.05 -19.72
N ALA A 625 -4.76 -0.98 -19.88
CA ALA A 625 -6.13 -0.72 -19.46
C ALA A 625 -6.23 -0.49 -17.95
N GLU A 626 -5.36 -1.14 -17.16
CA GLU A 626 -5.30 -0.93 -15.71
C GLU A 626 -4.96 0.52 -15.36
N THR A 627 -3.93 1.09 -15.99
CA THR A 627 -3.55 2.50 -15.77
C THR A 627 -4.65 3.46 -16.23
N LEU A 628 -5.29 3.18 -17.37
CA LEU A 628 -6.44 3.95 -17.85
C LEU A 628 -7.62 3.90 -16.88
N TRP A 629 -7.89 2.74 -16.25
CA TRP A 629 -8.93 2.61 -15.23
C TRP A 629 -8.67 3.46 -13.99
N HIS A 630 -7.42 3.56 -13.54
CA HIS A 630 -7.05 4.46 -12.44
C HIS A 630 -7.28 5.93 -12.83
N GLY A 631 -6.90 6.30 -14.07
CA GLY A 631 -7.22 7.62 -14.63
C GLY A 631 -8.73 7.87 -14.71
N GLY A 632 -9.51 6.85 -15.06
CA GLY A 632 -10.97 6.88 -15.17
C GLY A 632 -11.64 7.09 -13.82
N TRP A 633 -11.17 6.39 -12.80
CA TRP A 633 -11.58 6.60 -11.42
C TRP A 633 -11.31 8.04 -10.98
N LEU A 634 -10.12 8.57 -11.24
CA LEU A 634 -9.76 9.95 -10.87
C LEU A 634 -10.63 10.97 -11.61
N LEU A 635 -10.84 10.80 -12.92
CA LEU A 635 -11.72 11.65 -13.72
C LEU A 635 -13.15 11.64 -13.16
N ARG A 636 -13.66 10.47 -12.77
CA ARG A 636 -15.00 10.34 -12.16
C ARG A 636 -15.12 11.06 -10.81
N GLN A 637 -14.05 11.16 -10.02
CA GLN A 637 -14.09 11.95 -8.78
C GLN A 637 -14.21 13.45 -9.07
N LEU A 638 -13.67 13.89 -10.20
CA LEU A 638 -13.77 15.27 -10.63
C LEU A 638 -15.17 15.56 -11.17
N LEU A 639 -15.69 14.80 -12.13
CA LEU A 639 -16.92 15.17 -12.84
C LEU A 639 -18.22 15.10 -12.00
N PRO A 640 -19.22 16.00 -12.22
CA PRO A 640 -20.59 15.88 -11.71
C PRO A 640 -21.51 15.25 -12.77
N TYR A 641 -22.76 14.92 -12.44
CA TYR A 641 -23.75 14.35 -13.37
C TYR A 641 -24.12 15.22 -14.60
N SER A 642 -23.37 16.29 -14.91
CA SER A 642 -23.71 17.26 -15.94
C SER A 642 -22.57 17.57 -16.92
N LYS A 643 -22.98 17.93 -18.15
CA LYS A 643 -22.15 18.22 -19.33
C LYS A 643 -21.27 19.48 -19.20
N ALA A 644 -21.42 20.26 -18.12
CA ALA A 644 -20.97 21.65 -18.03
C ALA A 644 -19.44 21.86 -17.91
N GLU A 645 -18.66 20.82 -17.61
CA GLU A 645 -17.20 20.97 -17.42
C GLU A 645 -16.34 20.52 -18.62
N PHE A 646 -16.92 19.79 -19.58
CA PHE A 646 -16.21 19.45 -20.81
C PHE A 646 -16.37 20.58 -21.83
N ASN A 647 -15.26 21.06 -22.37
CA ASN A 647 -15.30 21.95 -23.53
C ASN A 647 -15.57 21.13 -24.81
N SER A 648 -15.88 21.81 -25.92
CA SER A 648 -16.13 21.15 -27.21
C SER A 648 -14.95 20.29 -27.66
N HIS A 649 -13.72 20.70 -27.35
CA HIS A 649 -12.51 19.96 -27.70
C HIS A 649 -12.39 18.64 -26.94
N HIS A 650 -12.69 18.62 -25.63
CA HIS A 650 -12.70 17.41 -24.81
C HIS A 650 -13.74 16.41 -25.30
N LEU A 651 -14.93 16.90 -25.69
CA LEU A 651 -15.97 16.06 -26.27
C LEU A 651 -15.50 15.41 -27.57
N THR A 652 -14.89 16.18 -28.48
CA THR A 652 -14.33 15.64 -29.73
C THR A 652 -13.27 14.56 -29.46
N LEU A 653 -12.31 14.82 -28.57
CA LEU A 653 -11.24 13.87 -28.24
C LEU A 653 -11.78 12.56 -27.63
N LEU A 654 -12.75 12.66 -26.72
CA LEU A 654 -13.37 11.48 -26.11
C LEU A 654 -14.20 10.69 -27.12
N THR A 655 -14.91 11.35 -28.03
CA THR A 655 -15.66 10.72 -29.12
C THR A 655 -14.72 9.99 -30.09
N ASP A 656 -13.62 10.63 -30.51
CA ASP A 656 -12.62 10.02 -31.39
C ASP A 656 -11.97 8.78 -30.72
N SER A 657 -11.62 8.90 -29.44
CA SER A 657 -11.07 7.78 -28.66
C SER A 657 -12.09 6.65 -28.47
N PHE A 658 -13.37 6.98 -28.27
CA PHE A 658 -14.46 6.01 -28.19
C PHE A 658 -14.58 5.25 -29.53
N HIS A 659 -14.64 5.95 -30.67
CA HIS A 659 -14.68 5.31 -31.99
C HIS A 659 -13.45 4.43 -32.26
N HIS A 660 -12.26 4.86 -31.85
CA HIS A 660 -11.06 4.03 -31.94
C HIS A 660 -11.18 2.75 -31.11
N SER A 661 -11.73 2.83 -29.88
CA SER A 661 -11.96 1.66 -29.04
C SER A 661 -13.04 0.72 -29.60
N THR A 662 -14.08 1.28 -30.23
CA THR A 662 -15.12 0.54 -30.96
C THR A 662 -14.52 -0.25 -32.12
N ALA A 663 -13.66 0.37 -32.92
CA ALA A 663 -12.96 -0.31 -34.01
C ALA A 663 -12.12 -1.49 -33.50
N ARG A 664 -11.43 -1.33 -32.37
CA ARG A 664 -10.64 -2.42 -31.74
C ARG A 664 -11.52 -3.58 -31.23
N VAL A 665 -12.67 -3.29 -30.65
CA VAL A 665 -13.62 -4.35 -30.22
C VAL A 665 -14.21 -5.08 -31.44
N LEU A 666 -14.49 -4.35 -32.53
CA LEU A 666 -14.92 -4.95 -33.80
C LEU A 666 -13.85 -5.85 -34.43
N GLU A 667 -12.55 -5.48 -34.34
CA GLU A 667 -11.46 -6.36 -34.75
C GLU A 667 -11.45 -7.67 -33.95
N GLU A 668 -11.72 -7.61 -32.63
CA GLU A 668 -11.81 -8.80 -31.79
C GLU A 668 -13.06 -9.65 -32.06
N ALA A 669 -14.15 -9.06 -32.59
CA ALA A 669 -15.33 -9.79 -33.06
C ALA A 669 -15.02 -10.71 -34.29
N ARG A 670 -13.87 -10.48 -34.94
CA ARG A 670 -13.30 -11.33 -36.01
C ARG A 670 -12.06 -12.11 -35.54
N GLY A 671 -11.74 -12.04 -34.25
CA GLY A 671 -10.55 -12.60 -33.65
C GLY A 671 -10.63 -14.11 -33.38
N ALA A 672 -9.79 -14.61 -32.47
CA ALA A 672 -9.81 -16.04 -32.10
C ALA A 672 -10.83 -16.36 -30.97
N TRP A 673 -11.33 -15.33 -30.28
CA TRP A 673 -12.14 -15.42 -29.05
C TRP A 673 -13.49 -14.70 -29.13
N PHE A 674 -13.97 -14.39 -30.34
CA PHE A 674 -15.20 -13.60 -30.51
C PHE A 674 -16.44 -14.22 -29.85
N ASP A 675 -16.47 -15.54 -29.67
CA ASP A 675 -17.52 -16.28 -28.98
C ASP A 675 -17.59 -15.98 -27.47
N LEU A 676 -16.47 -15.57 -26.85
CA LEU A 676 -16.42 -15.13 -25.44
C LEU A 676 -16.54 -13.60 -25.30
N LEU A 677 -16.47 -12.84 -26.39
CA LEU A 677 -16.41 -11.38 -26.37
C LEU A 677 -17.59 -10.76 -25.61
N LEU A 678 -18.82 -11.21 -25.89
CA LEU A 678 -20.03 -10.72 -25.21
C LEU A 678 -20.01 -11.01 -23.70
N ALA A 679 -19.56 -12.19 -23.30
CA ALA A 679 -19.46 -12.57 -21.89
C ALA A 679 -18.43 -11.70 -21.15
N VAL A 680 -17.29 -11.43 -21.80
CA VAL A 680 -16.24 -10.56 -21.26
C VAL A 680 -16.71 -9.11 -21.16
N ILE A 681 -17.42 -8.59 -22.18
CA ILE A 681 -18.04 -7.25 -22.11
C ILE A 681 -18.99 -7.15 -20.93
N CYS A 682 -19.92 -8.10 -20.76
CA CYS A 682 -20.86 -8.12 -19.64
C CYS A 682 -20.18 -8.21 -18.26
N ASP A 683 -19.06 -8.92 -18.14
CA ASP A 683 -18.28 -8.99 -16.90
C ASP A 683 -17.53 -7.68 -16.63
N GLN A 684 -16.78 -7.16 -17.61
CA GLN A 684 -15.98 -5.94 -17.46
C GLN A 684 -16.86 -4.69 -17.30
N TRP A 685 -18.03 -4.64 -17.94
CA TRP A 685 -19.03 -3.58 -17.76
C TRP A 685 -19.44 -3.42 -16.29
N ARG A 686 -19.72 -4.55 -15.61
CA ARG A 686 -20.08 -4.57 -14.19
C ARG A 686 -18.89 -4.19 -13.30
N LYS A 687 -17.69 -4.65 -13.65
CA LYS A 687 -16.45 -4.34 -12.91
C LYS A 687 -16.06 -2.88 -13.04
N CYS A 688 -16.29 -2.23 -14.18
CA CYS A 688 -15.99 -0.81 -14.39
C CYS A 688 -16.78 0.12 -13.43
N LYS A 689 -17.85 -0.37 -12.78
CA LYS A 689 -18.58 0.37 -11.74
C LYS A 689 -17.95 0.26 -10.32
N ARG A 690 -17.05 -0.70 -10.06
CA ARG A 690 -16.45 -1.02 -8.73
C ARG A 690 -14.92 -1.00 -8.78
N GLU A 691 -14.26 -0.96 -7.62
CA GLU A 691 -12.79 -0.93 -7.50
C GLU A 691 -12.19 -2.35 -7.33
N HIS A 692 -10.98 -2.57 -7.89
CA HIS A 692 -10.06 -3.74 -7.78
C HIS A 692 -10.46 -5.03 -8.57
N ALA A 693 -9.57 -5.92 -9.05
CA ALA A 693 -8.13 -6.19 -8.85
C ALA A 693 -7.44 -6.69 -10.15
N SER A 694 -6.11 -6.56 -10.23
CA SER A 694 -5.22 -7.03 -11.32
C SER A 694 -5.09 -8.55 -11.36
N SER A 695 -4.93 -9.14 -12.54
CA SER A 695 -4.59 -10.56 -12.70
C SER A 695 -3.92 -10.82 -14.06
N GLU A 696 -2.72 -11.40 -14.05
CA GLU A 696 -1.93 -11.74 -15.25
C GLU A 696 -1.81 -13.26 -15.51
N SER A 697 -1.67 -13.59 -16.81
CA SER A 697 -1.27 -14.85 -17.48
C SER A 697 -2.37 -15.76 -18.06
N SER A 698 -2.19 -16.45 -19.21
CA SER A 698 -1.52 -16.04 -20.47
C SER A 698 -2.16 -16.76 -21.66
N PHE A 699 -2.86 -16.00 -22.50
CA PHE A 699 -3.24 -16.35 -23.87
C PHE A 699 -3.31 -15.04 -24.65
N ALA A 700 -2.28 -14.74 -25.44
CA ALA A 700 -2.04 -13.38 -25.95
C ALA A 700 -3.24 -12.77 -26.72
N ALA A 701 -4.01 -13.56 -27.47
CA ALA A 701 -5.20 -13.03 -28.15
C ALA A 701 -6.37 -12.74 -27.19
N GLY A 702 -6.58 -13.59 -26.17
CA GLY A 702 -7.65 -13.39 -25.19
C GLY A 702 -7.31 -12.29 -24.18
N GLU A 703 -6.03 -12.13 -23.82
CA GLU A 703 -5.55 -10.99 -23.03
C GLU A 703 -5.72 -9.69 -23.80
N ARG A 704 -5.34 -9.64 -25.09
CA ARG A 704 -5.59 -8.47 -25.95
C ARG A 704 -7.07 -8.12 -26.03
N MET A 705 -7.94 -9.11 -26.21
CA MET A 705 -9.40 -8.91 -26.20
C MET A 705 -9.88 -8.35 -24.85
N CYS A 706 -9.46 -8.93 -23.72
CA CYS A 706 -9.84 -8.43 -22.39
C CYS A 706 -9.37 -6.98 -22.17
N GLU A 707 -8.14 -6.64 -22.57
CA GLU A 707 -7.63 -5.27 -22.49
C GLU A 707 -8.43 -4.31 -23.38
N ALA A 708 -8.73 -4.71 -24.62
CA ALA A 708 -9.57 -3.91 -25.53
C ALA A 708 -10.97 -3.66 -24.95
N VAL A 709 -11.59 -4.69 -24.37
CA VAL A 709 -12.91 -4.59 -23.72
C VAL A 709 -12.87 -3.71 -22.48
N LYS A 710 -11.82 -3.80 -21.64
CA LYS A 710 -11.65 -2.92 -20.48
C LYS A 710 -11.58 -1.45 -20.88
N VAL A 711 -10.81 -1.14 -21.93
CA VAL A 711 -10.68 0.23 -22.47
C VAL A 711 -12.01 0.69 -23.07
N PHE A 712 -12.66 -0.17 -23.86
CA PHE A 712 -13.97 0.12 -24.45
C PHE A 712 -15.04 0.40 -23.39
N ALA A 713 -15.18 -0.45 -22.38
CA ALA A 713 -16.17 -0.25 -21.31
C ALA A 713 -15.95 1.07 -20.57
N LEU A 714 -14.69 1.41 -20.29
CA LEU A 714 -14.34 2.68 -19.66
C LEU A 714 -14.69 3.88 -20.55
N LEU A 715 -14.24 3.88 -21.81
CA LEU A 715 -14.49 4.98 -22.75
C LEU A 715 -15.97 5.12 -23.08
N HIS A 716 -16.71 4.00 -23.19
CA HIS A 716 -18.15 4.01 -23.40
C HIS A 716 -18.89 4.63 -22.20
N HIS A 717 -18.50 4.29 -20.96
CA HIS A 717 -19.04 4.92 -19.77
C HIS A 717 -18.73 6.42 -19.73
N LEU A 718 -17.49 6.82 -20.06
CA LEU A 718 -17.11 8.23 -20.16
C LEU A 718 -17.87 8.98 -21.26
N HIS A 719 -18.10 8.33 -22.40
CA HIS A 719 -18.84 8.91 -23.52
C HIS A 719 -20.32 9.11 -23.17
N ILE A 720 -21.01 8.10 -22.60
CA ILE A 720 -22.38 8.23 -22.05
C ILE A 720 -22.45 9.41 -21.08
N PHE A 721 -21.48 9.48 -20.18
CA PHE A 721 -21.41 10.52 -19.16
C PHE A 721 -21.22 11.91 -19.77
N SER A 722 -20.35 12.04 -20.79
CA SER A 722 -20.13 13.29 -21.53
C SER A 722 -21.38 13.77 -22.28
N LEU A 723 -22.28 12.85 -22.63
CA LEU A 723 -23.58 13.13 -23.23
C LEU A 723 -24.67 13.48 -22.19
N GLY A 724 -24.40 13.35 -20.89
CA GLY A 724 -25.39 13.54 -19.82
C GLY A 724 -26.45 12.44 -19.74
N LYS A 725 -26.19 11.26 -20.33
CA LYS A 725 -27.11 10.11 -20.31
C LYS A 725 -26.92 9.28 -19.02
N VAL A 726 -27.98 8.65 -18.54
CA VAL A 726 -27.92 7.73 -17.38
C VAL A 726 -27.15 6.46 -17.76
N LEU A 727 -26.28 6.00 -16.85
CA LEU A 727 -25.46 4.82 -17.07
C LEU A 727 -26.29 3.52 -16.90
N PRO A 728 -26.44 2.67 -17.93
CA PRO A 728 -27.25 1.46 -17.80
C PRO A 728 -26.57 0.41 -16.92
N ASP A 729 -27.36 -0.40 -16.20
CA ASP A 729 -26.87 -1.46 -15.31
C ASP A 729 -26.35 -2.70 -16.03
N GLN A 730 -26.84 -2.95 -17.23
CA GLN A 730 -26.34 -3.98 -18.14
C GLN A 730 -25.99 -3.33 -19.48
N PRO A 731 -25.00 -3.86 -20.21
CA PRO A 731 -24.73 -3.39 -21.56
C PRO A 731 -25.96 -3.71 -22.44
N PRO A 732 -26.45 -2.78 -23.28
CA PRO A 732 -27.50 -3.06 -24.25
C PRO A 732 -26.98 -4.04 -25.32
N VAL A 733 -27.03 -5.33 -25.03
CA VAL A 733 -26.71 -6.41 -25.98
C VAL A 733 -28.01 -7.07 -26.39
N PHE A 734 -28.20 -7.34 -27.69
CA PHE A 734 -29.34 -8.13 -28.15
C PHE A 734 -29.23 -9.57 -27.63
N SER A 735 -30.19 -10.00 -26.80
CA SER A 735 -30.29 -11.38 -26.33
C SER A 735 -31.02 -12.32 -27.29
N ASP A 736 -31.90 -11.77 -28.14
CA ASP A 736 -32.68 -12.50 -29.14
C ASP A 736 -32.34 -11.97 -30.53
N VAL A 737 -31.33 -12.56 -31.17
CA VAL A 737 -31.19 -12.45 -32.61
C VAL A 737 -31.70 -13.76 -33.19
N ASP A 738 -32.73 -13.69 -34.03
CA ASP A 738 -33.30 -14.84 -34.72
C ASP A 738 -32.18 -15.72 -35.29
N THR A 739 -32.19 -17.01 -34.95
CA THR A 739 -31.23 -17.96 -35.50
C THR A 739 -31.26 -17.86 -37.02
N PRO A 740 -30.13 -17.59 -37.69
CA PRO A 740 -30.13 -17.41 -39.13
C PRO A 740 -30.73 -18.66 -39.78
N GLU A 741 -31.66 -18.47 -40.72
CA GLU A 741 -32.38 -19.54 -41.44
C GLU A 741 -31.43 -20.58 -42.09
N LYS A 742 -30.14 -20.22 -42.24
CA LYS A 742 -29.09 -21.00 -42.87
C LYS A 742 -28.16 -21.78 -41.91
N SER A 743 -28.33 -21.69 -40.58
CA SER A 743 -27.42 -22.38 -39.64
C SER A 743 -27.54 -23.90 -39.68
N ARG A 744 -26.40 -24.61 -39.80
CA ARG A 744 -26.39 -26.09 -39.78
C ARG A 744 -26.81 -26.66 -38.42
N ALA A 745 -26.72 -25.89 -37.34
CA ALA A 745 -27.17 -26.30 -36.00
C ALA A 745 -28.68 -26.63 -35.95
N ARG A 746 -29.51 -25.88 -36.68
CA ARG A 746 -30.97 -26.13 -36.76
C ARG A 746 -31.27 -27.44 -37.49
N ASN A 747 -30.53 -27.72 -38.57
CA ASN A 747 -30.62 -28.99 -39.31
C ASN A 747 -30.15 -30.18 -38.45
N ALA A 748 -29.17 -29.95 -37.58
CA ALA A 748 -28.69 -30.93 -36.60
C ALA A 748 -29.67 -31.18 -35.43
N GLY A 749 -30.73 -30.37 -35.29
CA GLY A 749 -31.78 -30.51 -34.26
C GLY A 749 -31.41 -29.91 -32.89
N LEU A 750 -30.48 -28.95 -32.84
CA LEU A 750 -30.05 -28.29 -31.61
C LEU A 750 -30.97 -27.13 -31.23
N ASN A 751 -31.49 -27.14 -29.99
CA ASN A 751 -32.37 -26.10 -29.44
C ASN A 751 -31.81 -25.40 -28.19
N LEU A 752 -30.61 -25.77 -27.71
CA LEU A 752 -30.02 -25.25 -26.47
C LEU A 752 -28.57 -24.79 -26.69
N PRO A 753 -28.13 -23.70 -26.03
CA PRO A 753 -26.85 -23.03 -26.30
C PRO A 753 -25.60 -23.76 -25.77
N GLU A 754 -25.73 -25.00 -25.27
CA GLU A 754 -24.59 -25.81 -24.84
C GLU A 754 -24.61 -27.20 -25.51
N LEU A 755 -23.57 -27.49 -26.30
CA LEU A 755 -23.35 -28.81 -26.88
C LEU A 755 -22.34 -29.61 -26.02
N LYS A 756 -22.80 -30.70 -25.41
CA LYS A 756 -21.98 -31.59 -24.57
C LYS A 756 -21.71 -32.93 -25.27
N PRO A 757 -20.62 -33.64 -24.90
CA PRO A 757 -20.44 -35.02 -25.32
C PRO A 757 -21.63 -35.89 -24.92
N ASN A 758 -21.94 -36.89 -25.74
CA ASN A 758 -23.05 -37.83 -25.63
C ASN A 758 -24.45 -37.25 -25.93
N VAL A 759 -24.54 -36.11 -26.63
CA VAL A 759 -25.80 -35.60 -27.18
C VAL A 759 -26.09 -36.25 -28.54
N GLU A 760 -27.35 -36.62 -28.79
CA GLU A 760 -27.83 -37.15 -30.08
C GLU A 760 -28.12 -35.99 -31.03
N ILE A 761 -27.51 -36.00 -32.22
CA ILE A 761 -27.69 -34.99 -33.27
C ILE A 761 -28.05 -35.64 -34.62
N ASN A 762 -28.74 -34.91 -35.48
CA ASN A 762 -28.92 -35.33 -36.88
C ASN A 762 -27.61 -35.12 -37.65
N LEU A 763 -27.19 -36.12 -38.43
CA LEU A 763 -25.93 -36.13 -39.18
C LEU A 763 -26.05 -35.53 -40.59
N VAL A 764 -27.06 -34.68 -40.82
CA VAL A 764 -27.33 -34.10 -42.13
C VAL A 764 -26.16 -33.20 -42.55
N GLY A 765 -25.48 -33.58 -43.64
CA GLY A 765 -24.32 -32.84 -44.16
C GLY A 765 -23.00 -33.14 -43.44
N ALA A 766 -22.93 -34.20 -42.61
CA ALA A 766 -21.70 -34.62 -41.96
C ALA A 766 -20.73 -35.30 -42.94
N ILE A 767 -19.42 -35.07 -42.78
CA ILE A 767 -18.39 -35.59 -43.67
C ILE A 767 -17.59 -36.69 -42.95
N PRO A 768 -17.48 -37.91 -43.50
CA PRO A 768 -16.65 -38.97 -42.92
C PRO A 768 -15.17 -38.58 -42.86
N CYS A 769 -14.56 -38.75 -41.69
CA CYS A 769 -13.15 -38.46 -41.46
C CYS A 769 -12.49 -39.50 -40.56
N ARG A 770 -11.16 -39.52 -40.59
CA ARG A 770 -10.31 -40.30 -39.67
C ARG A 770 -9.45 -39.36 -38.84
N ILE A 771 -9.34 -39.66 -37.56
CA ILE A 771 -8.45 -38.94 -36.64
C ILE A 771 -7.64 -39.96 -35.82
N ALA A 772 -6.37 -39.64 -35.57
CA ALA A 772 -5.51 -40.41 -34.69
C ALA A 772 -5.27 -39.61 -33.40
N PHE A 773 -5.82 -40.08 -32.29
CA PHE A 773 -5.57 -39.49 -30.97
C PHE A 773 -4.25 -39.98 -30.34
N GLU A 774 -3.76 -41.15 -30.78
CA GLU A 774 -2.49 -41.76 -30.37
C GLU A 774 -1.81 -42.41 -31.58
N ARG A 775 -0.48 -42.53 -31.59
CA ARG A 775 0.26 -43.19 -32.68
C ARG A 775 -0.28 -44.62 -32.88
N GLY A 776 -0.84 -44.88 -34.07
CA GLY A 776 -1.35 -46.19 -34.48
C GLY A 776 -2.81 -46.49 -34.13
N LYS A 777 -3.56 -45.56 -33.53
CA LYS A 777 -5.00 -45.72 -33.23
C LYS A 777 -5.85 -44.71 -34.02
N GLU A 778 -6.06 -45.00 -35.31
CA GLU A 778 -7.02 -44.26 -36.14
C GLU A 778 -8.46 -44.68 -35.80
N ARG A 779 -9.36 -43.70 -35.68
CA ARG A 779 -10.80 -43.93 -35.50
C ARG A 779 -11.58 -43.18 -36.57
N HIS A 780 -12.70 -43.77 -36.99
CA HIS A 780 -13.63 -43.18 -37.95
C HIS A 780 -14.69 -42.35 -37.22
N PHE A 781 -14.86 -41.10 -37.64
CA PHE A 781 -15.90 -40.20 -37.14
C PHE A 781 -16.58 -39.48 -38.29
N LEU A 782 -17.74 -38.91 -38.00
CA LEU A 782 -18.42 -37.95 -38.84
C LEU A 782 -18.11 -36.54 -38.31
N PHE A 783 -17.56 -35.70 -39.19
CA PHE A 783 -17.17 -34.33 -38.89
C PHE A 783 -18.29 -33.35 -39.25
N LEU A 784 -18.57 -32.42 -38.35
CA LEU A 784 -19.51 -31.32 -38.52
C LEU A 784 -18.92 -30.05 -37.89
N ALA A 785 -19.17 -28.90 -38.54
CA ALA A 785 -19.07 -27.58 -37.92
C ALA A 785 -20.49 -27.02 -37.79
N LEU A 786 -20.81 -26.46 -36.62
CA LEU A 786 -22.14 -25.96 -36.27
C LEU A 786 -22.01 -24.60 -35.59
N SER A 787 -22.79 -23.62 -36.01
CA SER A 787 -22.95 -22.32 -35.32
C SER A 787 -24.41 -22.09 -34.92
N MET A 788 -24.61 -21.46 -33.76
CA MET A 788 -25.92 -21.05 -33.27
C MET A 788 -25.78 -19.76 -32.44
N SER A 789 -26.28 -18.66 -32.97
CA SER A 789 -26.10 -17.33 -32.39
C SER A 789 -24.60 -17.02 -32.17
N SER A 790 -24.19 -16.63 -30.97
CA SER A 790 -22.78 -16.39 -30.60
C SER A 790 -21.97 -17.66 -30.33
N CYS A 791 -22.60 -18.84 -30.30
CA CYS A 791 -21.96 -20.11 -29.97
C CYS A 791 -21.61 -20.91 -31.24
N GLY A 792 -20.52 -21.68 -31.20
CA GLY A 792 -20.08 -22.48 -32.34
C GLY A 792 -19.18 -23.63 -31.93
N TRP A 793 -19.37 -24.77 -32.60
CA TRP A 793 -18.75 -26.04 -32.27
C TRP A 793 -18.21 -26.78 -33.49
N LEU A 794 -17.01 -27.34 -33.34
CA LEU A 794 -16.54 -28.47 -34.12
C LEU A 794 -16.96 -29.76 -33.42
N VAL A 795 -17.54 -30.68 -34.19
CA VAL A 795 -18.16 -31.89 -33.68
C VAL A 795 -17.61 -33.11 -34.40
N LEU A 796 -17.15 -34.08 -33.61
CA LEU A 796 -16.90 -35.44 -34.06
C LEU A 796 -17.96 -36.36 -33.48
N ALA A 797 -18.78 -36.96 -34.35
CA ALA A 797 -19.88 -37.83 -33.98
C ALA A 797 -19.70 -39.25 -34.53
N GLU A 798 -20.26 -40.24 -33.82
CA GLU A 798 -20.37 -41.62 -34.27
C GLU A 798 -21.82 -41.92 -34.65
N GLU A 799 -22.06 -42.56 -35.79
CA GLU A 799 -23.41 -42.94 -36.21
C GLU A 799 -24.00 -44.02 -35.29
N LEU A 800 -25.28 -43.89 -34.94
CA LEU A 800 -25.98 -44.85 -34.08
C LEU A 800 -26.38 -46.09 -34.89
N PRO A 801 -26.02 -47.31 -34.44
CA PRO A 801 -26.40 -48.55 -35.15
C PRO A 801 -27.91 -48.76 -35.27
N VAL A 802 -28.69 -48.16 -34.36
CA VAL A 802 -30.13 -48.37 -34.18
C VAL A 802 -30.98 -47.31 -34.90
N LYS A 803 -30.40 -46.16 -35.25
CA LYS A 803 -31.10 -45.03 -35.89
C LYS A 803 -30.22 -44.44 -37.02
N PRO A 804 -30.34 -44.92 -38.26
CA PRO A 804 -29.56 -44.39 -39.38
C PRO A 804 -29.84 -42.89 -39.59
N GLY A 805 -28.79 -42.11 -39.86
CA GLY A 805 -28.88 -40.65 -40.01
C GLY A 805 -28.85 -39.84 -38.69
N ARG A 806 -28.74 -40.52 -37.54
CA ARG A 806 -28.50 -39.87 -36.23
C ARG A 806 -27.19 -40.35 -35.62
N GLY A 807 -26.48 -39.43 -34.99
CA GLY A 807 -25.16 -39.68 -34.42
C GLY A 807 -25.03 -39.18 -33.00
N LEU A 808 -24.14 -39.83 -32.25
CA LEU A 808 -23.79 -39.47 -30.89
C LEU A 808 -22.51 -38.63 -30.91
N VAL A 809 -22.58 -37.42 -30.36
CA VAL A 809 -21.43 -36.52 -30.23
C VAL A 809 -20.40 -37.13 -29.29
N ARG A 810 -19.15 -37.28 -29.73
CA ARG A 810 -18.05 -37.81 -28.89
C ARG A 810 -17.09 -36.73 -28.46
N VAL A 811 -16.76 -35.82 -29.37
CA VAL A 811 -15.82 -34.73 -29.11
C VAL A 811 -16.44 -33.43 -29.60
N VAL A 812 -16.33 -32.41 -28.77
CA VAL A 812 -16.74 -31.04 -29.06
C VAL A 812 -15.54 -30.14 -28.82
N ALA A 813 -15.31 -29.21 -29.74
CA ALA A 813 -14.32 -28.15 -29.61
C ALA A 813 -14.93 -26.80 -30.03
N PRO A 814 -14.44 -25.66 -29.52
CA PRO A 814 -14.88 -24.35 -29.97
C PRO A 814 -14.62 -24.16 -31.46
N LEU A 815 -15.55 -23.57 -32.20
CA LEU A 815 -15.38 -23.25 -33.62
C LEU A 815 -14.46 -22.04 -33.84
N ALA A 816 -14.57 -21.03 -32.99
CA ALA A 816 -13.78 -19.80 -33.06
C ALA A 816 -12.28 -20.08 -32.86
N GLY A 817 -11.45 -19.47 -33.71
CA GLY A 817 -9.98 -19.60 -33.66
C GLY A 817 -9.42 -20.87 -34.30
N CYS A 818 -10.24 -21.69 -34.98
CA CYS A 818 -9.81 -22.99 -35.49
C CYS A 818 -8.82 -22.95 -36.67
N ASN A 819 -8.82 -21.87 -37.43
CA ASN A 819 -7.93 -21.61 -38.57
C ASN A 819 -7.69 -22.86 -39.46
N PRO A 820 -8.71 -23.31 -40.21
CA PRO A 820 -8.63 -24.51 -41.03
C PRO A 820 -7.62 -24.37 -42.16
N ARG A 821 -6.72 -25.35 -42.31
CA ARG A 821 -5.71 -25.37 -43.38
C ARG A 821 -5.54 -26.78 -43.95
N VAL A 822 -5.64 -26.91 -45.27
CA VAL A 822 -5.28 -28.15 -45.97
C VAL A 822 -3.76 -28.34 -45.97
N ASP A 823 -3.29 -29.56 -45.72
CA ASP A 823 -1.86 -29.88 -45.72
C ASP A 823 -1.26 -29.78 -47.13
N ASP A 824 -0.11 -29.12 -47.25
CA ASP A 824 0.53 -28.85 -48.55
C ASP A 824 1.03 -30.13 -49.25
N LYS A 825 1.30 -31.20 -48.50
CA LYS A 825 1.80 -32.49 -48.99
C LYS A 825 0.69 -33.53 -49.14
N HIS A 826 -0.33 -33.44 -48.29
CA HIS A 826 -1.44 -34.38 -48.21
C HIS A 826 -2.77 -33.64 -48.35
N LEU A 827 -3.22 -33.44 -49.60
CA LEU A 827 -4.46 -32.69 -49.93
C LEU A 827 -5.77 -33.28 -49.33
N LYS A 828 -5.70 -34.46 -48.71
CA LYS A 828 -6.81 -35.10 -47.98
C LYS A 828 -6.82 -34.78 -46.49
N TRP A 829 -5.82 -34.05 -45.99
CA TRP A 829 -5.64 -33.77 -44.57
C TRP A 829 -5.97 -32.32 -44.26
N LEU A 830 -6.83 -32.12 -43.27
CA LEU A 830 -7.18 -30.81 -42.74
C LEU A 830 -6.55 -30.63 -41.36
N HIS A 831 -5.78 -29.57 -41.21
CA HIS A 831 -5.26 -29.12 -39.92
C HIS A 831 -6.20 -28.10 -39.31
N LEU A 832 -6.50 -28.29 -38.02
CA LEU A 832 -7.28 -27.38 -37.18
C LEU A 832 -6.51 -27.10 -35.89
N ARG A 833 -6.57 -25.86 -35.42
CA ARG A 833 -6.10 -25.46 -34.09
C ARG A 833 -7.27 -25.50 -33.13
N ILE A 834 -7.11 -26.07 -31.95
CA ILE A 834 -8.19 -26.24 -30.98
C ILE A 834 -7.79 -25.54 -29.70
N ARG A 835 -8.35 -24.36 -29.46
CA ARG A 835 -8.11 -23.63 -28.21
C ARG A 835 -8.95 -24.19 -27.05
N PRO A 836 -8.59 -23.90 -25.79
CA PRO A 836 -9.41 -24.25 -24.63
C PRO A 836 -10.82 -23.63 -24.69
N SER A 837 -11.81 -24.35 -24.15
CA SER A 837 -13.21 -23.92 -24.13
C SER A 837 -13.54 -22.88 -23.05
N SER A 838 -12.70 -22.73 -22.03
CA SER A 838 -12.85 -21.71 -20.98
C SER A 838 -11.62 -20.81 -20.90
N PHE A 839 -11.86 -19.55 -20.54
CA PHE A 839 -10.81 -18.57 -20.27
C PHE A 839 -10.67 -18.40 -18.75
N PRO A 840 -9.46 -18.27 -18.18
CA PRO A 840 -9.26 -18.20 -16.72
C PRO A 840 -10.01 -17.06 -15.99
N PHE A 841 -10.48 -16.04 -16.72
CA PHE A 841 -11.06 -14.82 -16.18
C PHE A 841 -12.58 -14.85 -15.99
N THR A 842 -13.29 -15.86 -16.53
CA THR A 842 -14.77 -15.91 -16.50
C THR A 842 -15.35 -16.79 -15.38
N ASP A 843 -14.53 -17.61 -14.70
CA ASP A 843 -14.98 -18.51 -13.62
C ASP A 843 -14.77 -17.89 -12.22
N THR A 844 -15.72 -17.10 -11.76
CA THR A 844 -15.74 -16.57 -10.38
C THR A 844 -16.08 -17.64 -9.32
N ALA A 845 -16.41 -18.87 -9.71
CA ALA A 845 -16.93 -19.90 -8.80
C ALA A 845 -15.84 -20.78 -8.12
N MET A 846 -14.56 -20.68 -8.51
CA MET A 846 -13.51 -21.59 -8.01
C MET A 846 -12.43 -20.93 -7.12
N TYR A 847 -12.51 -19.62 -6.86
CA TYR A 847 -11.50 -18.88 -6.09
C TYR A 847 -11.72 -18.84 -4.57
N ALA A 848 -12.44 -19.81 -3.99
CA ALA A 848 -12.61 -19.93 -2.54
C ALA A 848 -11.60 -20.89 -1.86
N GLY A 849 -10.65 -21.48 -2.59
CA GLY A 849 -9.66 -22.41 -2.03
C GLY A 849 -8.23 -21.95 -2.26
N HIS A 850 -7.54 -21.48 -1.22
CA HIS A 850 -6.10 -21.24 -1.27
C HIS A 850 -5.33 -22.54 -1.57
N GLY A 851 -4.95 -22.70 -2.83
CA GLY A 851 -3.92 -23.64 -3.27
C GLY A 851 -3.26 -23.07 -4.51
N LYS A 852 -1.94 -22.91 -4.50
CA LYS A 852 -1.14 -22.57 -5.69
C LYS A 852 -1.40 -23.61 -6.78
N VAL A 853 -2.37 -23.36 -7.65
CA VAL A 853 -2.50 -24.12 -8.90
C VAL A 853 -1.42 -23.59 -9.82
N LYS A 854 -0.40 -24.41 -10.07
CA LYS A 854 0.63 -24.10 -11.07
C LYS A 854 -0.07 -23.81 -12.40
N SER A 855 0.11 -22.61 -12.95
CA SER A 855 -0.29 -22.25 -14.30
C SER A 855 0.44 -23.16 -15.29
N LYS A 856 -0.18 -24.29 -15.65
CA LYS A 856 0.25 -25.01 -16.85
C LYS A 856 -0.08 -24.10 -18.02
N ALA A 857 0.92 -23.73 -18.81
CA ALA A 857 0.73 -23.00 -20.06
C ALA A 857 -0.38 -23.69 -20.86
N LEU A 858 -1.49 -22.98 -21.10
CA LEU A 858 -2.58 -23.46 -21.93
C LEU A 858 -2.07 -23.41 -23.38
N VAL A 859 -1.73 -24.58 -23.95
CA VAL A 859 -1.27 -24.71 -25.33
C VAL A 859 -2.45 -25.13 -26.20
N ASP A 860 -2.64 -24.48 -27.35
CA ASP A 860 -3.63 -24.90 -28.35
C ASP A 860 -3.40 -26.36 -28.75
N GLY A 861 -4.48 -27.15 -28.74
CA GLY A 861 -4.50 -28.47 -29.35
C GLY A 861 -4.39 -28.37 -30.88
N ARG A 862 -3.95 -29.45 -31.51
CA ARG A 862 -3.93 -29.57 -32.98
C ARG A 862 -4.69 -30.80 -33.41
N TRP A 863 -5.73 -30.63 -34.21
CA TRP A 863 -6.39 -31.75 -34.88
C TRP A 863 -5.87 -31.87 -36.31
N THR A 864 -5.66 -33.10 -36.74
CA THR A 864 -5.38 -33.44 -38.14
C THR A 864 -6.40 -34.48 -38.57
N LEU A 865 -7.33 -34.08 -39.42
CA LEU A 865 -8.43 -34.92 -39.91
C LEU A 865 -8.09 -35.40 -41.32
N ALA A 866 -8.16 -36.70 -41.54
CA ALA A 866 -7.96 -37.31 -42.85
C ALA A 866 -9.29 -37.68 -43.51
N PHE A 867 -9.55 -37.13 -44.69
CA PHE A 867 -10.77 -37.35 -45.47
C PHE A 867 -10.56 -38.39 -46.58
N GLN A 868 -11.66 -38.84 -47.18
CA GLN A 868 -11.64 -39.87 -48.23
C GLN A 868 -10.93 -39.39 -49.50
N ASP A 869 -11.19 -38.14 -49.88
CA ASP A 869 -10.73 -37.48 -51.10
C ASP A 869 -10.50 -35.97 -50.86
N GLU A 870 -9.92 -35.30 -51.85
CA GLU A 870 -9.59 -33.87 -51.79
C GLU A 870 -10.84 -32.98 -51.75
N GLU A 871 -11.92 -33.39 -52.44
CA GLU A 871 -13.17 -32.64 -52.50
C GLU A 871 -13.87 -32.66 -51.13
N SER A 872 -13.92 -33.83 -50.47
CA SER A 872 -14.38 -33.97 -49.08
C SER A 872 -13.58 -33.10 -48.10
N CYS A 873 -12.25 -33.01 -48.27
CA CYS A 873 -11.40 -32.16 -47.43
C CYS A 873 -11.67 -30.67 -47.66
N LYS A 874 -11.84 -30.24 -48.93
CA LYS A 874 -12.22 -28.86 -49.28
C LYS A 874 -13.61 -28.49 -48.77
N ASN A 875 -14.57 -29.41 -48.89
CA ASN A 875 -15.93 -29.23 -48.37
C ASN A 875 -15.93 -29.08 -46.84
N ALA A 876 -15.12 -29.86 -46.13
CA ALA A 876 -14.94 -29.72 -44.69
C ALA A 876 -14.31 -28.37 -44.30
N MET A 877 -13.32 -27.90 -45.06
CA MET A 877 -12.74 -26.57 -44.87
C MET A 877 -13.77 -25.46 -45.10
N SER A 878 -14.53 -25.52 -46.21
CA SER A 878 -15.60 -24.54 -46.51
C SER A 878 -16.64 -24.51 -45.40
N MET A 879 -17.05 -25.69 -44.89
CA MET A 879 -18.00 -25.80 -43.78
C MET A 879 -17.53 -25.09 -42.52
N VAL A 880 -16.25 -25.23 -42.16
CA VAL A 880 -15.67 -24.54 -40.99
C VAL A 880 -15.63 -23.04 -41.19
N VAL A 881 -15.24 -22.58 -42.39
CA VAL A 881 -15.15 -21.14 -42.70
C VAL A 881 -16.54 -20.50 -42.72
N GLU A 882 -17.51 -21.11 -43.43
CA GLU A 882 -18.90 -20.64 -43.51
C GLU A 882 -19.55 -20.49 -42.13
N GLU A 883 -19.45 -21.53 -41.29
CA GLU A 883 -20.08 -21.50 -39.96
C GLU A 883 -19.34 -20.53 -39.01
N MET A 884 -18.03 -20.35 -39.17
CA MET A 884 -17.26 -19.38 -38.38
C MET A 884 -17.60 -17.94 -38.77
N GLU A 885 -17.80 -17.67 -40.07
CA GLU A 885 -18.28 -16.36 -40.57
C GLU A 885 -19.70 -16.06 -40.08
N LEU A 886 -20.60 -17.05 -40.11
CA LEU A 886 -21.95 -16.91 -39.56
C LEU A 886 -21.91 -16.59 -38.05
N GLN A 887 -21.10 -17.31 -37.28
CA GLN A 887 -20.95 -17.06 -35.85
C GLN A 887 -20.38 -15.66 -35.57
N SER A 888 -19.34 -15.23 -36.27
CA SER A 888 -18.74 -13.90 -36.13
C SER A 888 -19.71 -12.79 -36.51
N CYS A 889 -20.46 -12.93 -37.61
CA CYS A 889 -21.47 -11.96 -38.04
C CYS A 889 -22.60 -11.80 -36.99
N MET A 890 -22.98 -12.89 -36.32
CA MET A 890 -23.97 -12.82 -35.23
C MET A 890 -23.43 -12.08 -34.02
N VAL A 891 -22.16 -12.29 -33.65
CA VAL A 891 -21.50 -11.53 -32.57
C VAL A 891 -21.42 -10.03 -32.92
N GLU A 892 -21.05 -9.68 -34.15
CA GLU A 892 -21.04 -8.27 -34.61
C GLU A 892 -22.42 -7.62 -34.51
N LYS A 893 -23.48 -8.31 -34.97
CA LYS A 893 -24.86 -7.82 -34.85
C LYS A 893 -25.32 -7.65 -33.41
N SER A 894 -24.95 -8.56 -32.52
CA SER A 894 -25.26 -8.44 -31.09
C SER A 894 -24.56 -7.24 -30.43
N LEU A 895 -23.43 -6.78 -30.97
CA LEU A 895 -22.70 -5.60 -30.51
C LEU A 895 -23.26 -4.28 -31.05
N GLU A 896 -24.00 -4.28 -32.16
CA GLU A 896 -24.47 -3.07 -32.87
C GLU A 896 -25.11 -2.01 -31.96
N PRO A 897 -25.98 -2.34 -30.97
CA PRO A 897 -26.56 -1.34 -30.05
C PRO A 897 -25.55 -0.67 -29.11
N LEU A 898 -24.40 -1.30 -28.86
CA LEU A 898 -23.30 -0.73 -28.07
C LEU A 898 -22.45 0.25 -28.87
N LEU A 899 -22.51 0.18 -30.20
CA LEU A 899 -21.61 0.93 -31.08
C LEU A 899 -22.26 2.21 -31.64
N GLU A 900 -23.60 2.27 -31.67
CA GLU A 900 -24.36 3.38 -32.26
C GLU A 900 -25.06 4.27 -31.20
N LEU A 901 -24.28 5.00 -30.38
CA LEU A 901 -24.83 5.93 -29.38
C LEU A 901 -25.45 7.21 -29.98
N ASP A 902 -25.11 7.55 -31.22
CA ASP A 902 -25.47 8.82 -31.88
C ASP A 902 -26.80 8.78 -32.66
N ARG A 903 -27.27 7.62 -33.12
CA ARG A 903 -28.51 7.56 -33.92
C ARG A 903 -29.78 7.87 -33.13
N SER A 904 -29.75 7.75 -31.80
CA SER A 904 -30.92 8.02 -30.96
C SER A 904 -31.27 9.50 -30.82
N ALA A 905 -30.43 10.43 -31.31
CA ALA A 905 -30.67 11.87 -31.20
C ALA A 905 -31.42 12.47 -32.41
N ASP A 906 -31.38 11.81 -33.57
CA ASP A 906 -32.08 12.28 -34.77
C ASP A 906 -33.53 11.76 -34.87
N ASP A 907 -33.83 10.57 -34.33
CA ASP A 907 -35.20 10.03 -34.34
C ASP A 907 -36.16 10.78 -33.40
N SER A 908 -35.67 11.37 -32.30
CA SER A 908 -36.51 12.22 -31.43
C SER A 908 -36.86 13.56 -32.05
N ARG A 909 -36.14 14.01 -33.10
CA ARG A 909 -36.46 15.24 -33.84
C ARG A 909 -37.39 15.00 -35.01
N LEU A 910 -37.56 13.74 -35.44
CA LEU A 910 -38.48 13.36 -36.51
C LEU A 910 -39.86 12.96 -35.98
N SER A 911 -39.98 12.51 -34.72
CA SER A 911 -41.28 12.22 -34.10
C SER A 911 -42.07 13.47 -33.67
N GLU A 912 -41.42 14.61 -33.44
CA GLU A 912 -42.11 15.87 -33.08
C GLU A 912 -42.71 16.62 -34.28
N ARG A 913 -42.49 16.19 -35.53
CA ARG A 913 -42.99 16.88 -36.72
C ARG A 913 -44.27 16.30 -37.34
N VAL A 914 -44.91 15.30 -36.73
CA VAL A 914 -46.10 14.64 -37.32
C VAL A 914 -47.39 14.89 -36.53
N GLU A 915 -47.35 15.52 -35.35
CA GLU A 915 -48.56 15.73 -34.52
C GLU A 915 -49.17 17.16 -34.54
N GLU A 916 -48.65 18.12 -35.31
CA GLU A 916 -49.22 19.49 -35.32
C GLU A 916 -50.30 19.75 -36.39
N ASP A 917 -50.63 18.79 -37.27
CA ASP A 917 -51.55 19.04 -38.40
C ASP A 917 -52.96 18.43 -38.26
N ASN A 918 -53.39 18.03 -37.07
CA ASN A 918 -54.80 17.72 -36.82
C ASN A 918 -55.20 18.03 -35.37
N ILE A 919 -55.87 19.16 -35.15
CA ILE A 919 -57.15 19.29 -34.44
C ILE A 919 -57.56 20.79 -34.39
N VAL A 920 -58.79 21.04 -34.85
CA VAL A 920 -59.57 22.29 -34.80
C VAL A 920 -60.06 22.58 -33.39
#